data_AF-Q4QER8-F1
#
_entry.id   AF-Q4QER8-F1
#
_cell.length_a   1.000
_cell.length_b   1.000
_cell.length_c   1.000
_cell.angle_alpha   90.00
_cell.angle_beta   90.00
_cell.angle_gamma   90.00
#
_symmetry.space_group_name_H-M   'P 1'
#
loop_
_entity.id
_entity.type
_entity.pdbx_description
1 polymer ?
#
loop_
_entity_poly.entity_id
_entity_poly.type
_entity_poly.pdbx_seq_one_letter_code
_entity_poly.pdbx_strand_id
1 'polypeptide(L)'
;MFQVSSSGGMRKLPGKHNSPIAVSVPGGLTRVASARQGKRRASRVFYVGCLSAVALMLVCACVYYLALSEGLENSIRLAVADQPTARENFIANWMKEMAARREQKWTTSPPATAHGIVERGKPTTSSTTPTPTAAPSSPPPMATPPVLTRDEDTPTLYPDIDKPKPEAPLSQTDFPEATPFTTAATVDLRTVRPDMYELDGAQHTDHGEHVPEEPHLLPGLQIRRRTFTPAELLERFGDTDIIYSFVNGSEANHQYRKQIHRVCMQAILDAESNAFHASILAPVSAYHNDAPRCLPNFLWSHIGPEKTAADLVRAVEAAARHGADNRDRETDELRHSLRSVEQHVRWHRGRVVMVSPGHHPTWVDGAKNFLAGMCGGARVQALRSSGTHLRVTTVHQDAVMPYGMRLTVDSHVIEQHLWRVRNVTSVHVYMNDDYFVNRDVAITDLLNEYGGTIVRTERGIIAAGAVADGGASWAKGVLHTQQFNTQELDVLHEDYLPEALVTMWDSLKRVNRSASAAAVTSISVPPLDEAVDVAHQYEPDPLPSKSLMPRRPRRYATHAPFAYCANMFRFFETRYEREFAAAALRHRSRKARDLFIPFVYNAFIMARPWQASPKFLPYLLELHRSRRLGRTDAMSPTQIVLDNEDGCGPASLLSGAAESDCVFAKFLNNLTLNEAVVERVRQVNPLYFNINAGFSSAEASDQLRRFLHGKFPTPVYLEVGGRTSSAGAAAAAEEGALSRLFGDLMALPVVGVVSYEEGVCPLVRSLALAFAGHHRGGVRVSVEQHGGATLREARAALGHRVVSAMPAPACTYKEQVSVDPAARGESVAEIARRAMGEMRGGVELPWTCGGGGAGLRVRGFVVDARTRGAPVRSAAALRDALAVPAQTLSLEDFRAVAVGPSEGDVVLVVSREDAEAQAVHWVNGASESDLLLTYPLPVEAYEDMDAEVRWSVP
;
A
#
# COMPACT_ATOMS: atom_id res chain seq x y z
N MET A 1 -33.64 33.98 -17.47
CA MET A 1 -34.14 35.36 -17.26
C MET A 1 -35.63 35.26 -16.93
N PHE A 2 -36.18 36.19 -16.15
CA PHE A 2 -37.46 36.12 -15.42
C PHE A 2 -37.48 35.20 -14.18
N GLN A 3 -37.88 35.84 -13.07
CA GLN A 3 -38.05 35.32 -11.70
C GLN A 3 -39.54 35.12 -11.41
N VAL A 4 -39.89 34.37 -10.36
CA VAL A 4 -40.70 34.75 -9.15
C VAL A 4 -40.54 33.54 -8.19
N SER A 5 -39.89 33.65 -7.01
CA SER A 5 -40.45 33.97 -5.66
C SER A 5 -41.64 33.07 -5.23
N SER A 6 -41.88 32.67 -3.97
CA SER A 6 -41.30 32.97 -2.65
C SER A 6 -41.74 31.88 -1.62
N SER A 7 -40.85 31.38 -0.75
CA SER A 7 -40.80 31.62 0.72
C SER A 7 -41.78 30.88 1.69
N GLY A 8 -41.25 30.45 2.85
CA GLY A 8 -41.98 30.09 4.08
C GLY A 8 -42.36 28.59 4.23
N GLY A 9 -42.35 27.98 5.42
CA GLY A 9 -41.91 28.45 6.74
C GLY A 9 -42.53 27.68 7.93
N MET A 10 -41.72 26.91 8.66
CA MET A 10 -41.87 26.45 10.07
C MET A 10 -43.06 25.57 10.55
N ARG A 11 -42.67 24.43 11.19
CA ARG A 11 -43.10 23.89 12.50
C ARG A 11 -44.60 23.58 12.78
N LYS A 12 -44.95 22.29 12.95
CA LYS A 12 -45.17 21.59 14.25
C LYS A 12 -45.77 20.17 14.11
N LEU A 13 -45.23 19.22 14.90
CA LEU A 13 -45.89 17.99 15.38
C LEU A 13 -46.82 18.33 16.57
N PRO A 14 -47.66 17.42 17.14
CA PRO A 14 -47.71 15.95 16.98
C PRO A 14 -49.12 15.31 16.84
N GLY A 15 -49.15 13.98 16.61
CA GLY A 15 -50.36 13.16 16.76
C GLY A 15 -50.09 11.65 16.71
N LYS A 16 -50.13 10.96 17.85
CA LYS A 16 -50.18 9.49 17.94
C LYS A 16 -51.63 9.04 18.09
N HIS A 17 -52.05 7.96 17.42
CA HIS A 17 -52.94 6.95 18.03
C HIS A 17 -52.96 5.60 17.29
N ASN A 18 -52.55 4.55 18.03
CA ASN A 18 -53.07 3.18 18.10
C ASN A 18 -53.54 2.40 16.85
N SER A 19 -52.68 1.44 16.47
CA SER A 19 -52.95 -0.02 16.43
C SER A 19 -53.90 -0.66 15.39
N PRO A 20 -53.53 -1.82 14.81
CA PRO A 20 -54.27 -2.48 13.73
C PRO A 20 -55.29 -3.53 14.22
N ILE A 21 -56.25 -3.85 13.34
CA ILE A 21 -57.15 -5.00 13.46
C ILE A 21 -56.57 -6.15 12.65
N ALA A 22 -56.46 -7.33 13.26
CA ALA A 22 -56.15 -8.58 12.59
C ALA A 22 -57.42 -9.44 12.43
N VAL A 23 -57.55 -10.15 11.31
CA VAL A 23 -58.62 -11.11 11.05
C VAL A 23 -58.01 -12.51 10.95
N SER A 24 -58.59 -13.45 11.71
CA SER A 24 -58.23 -14.87 11.78
C SER A 24 -58.78 -15.67 10.58
N VAL A 25 -58.48 -16.96 10.39
CA VAL A 25 -59.16 -18.19 10.93
C VAL A 25 -58.65 -19.38 10.06
N PRO A 26 -58.75 -20.70 10.36
CA PRO A 26 -58.61 -21.55 11.59
C PRO A 26 -57.41 -22.54 11.47
N GLY A 27 -57.12 -23.54 12.33
CA GLY A 27 -57.63 -24.00 13.64
C GLY A 27 -57.28 -25.49 13.92
N GLY A 28 -57.54 -26.00 15.15
CA GLY A 28 -57.30 -27.41 15.57
C GLY A 28 -56.26 -27.56 16.70
N LEU A 29 -56.50 -27.36 18.01
CA LEU A 29 -57.47 -27.89 19.00
C LEU A 29 -57.20 -29.31 19.56
N THR A 30 -56.66 -29.39 20.80
CA THR A 30 -57.11 -30.21 21.97
C THR A 30 -56.29 -29.77 23.22
N ARG A 31 -56.86 -29.17 24.29
CA ARG A 31 -57.49 -29.78 25.52
C ARG A 31 -56.50 -30.67 26.32
N VAL A 32 -56.32 -30.59 27.66
CA VAL A 32 -57.31 -30.62 28.79
C VAL A 32 -56.78 -30.03 30.14
N ALA A 33 -57.72 -29.43 30.91
CA ALA A 33 -57.87 -29.23 32.38
C ALA A 33 -56.81 -28.68 33.38
N SER A 34 -57.28 -27.63 34.05
CA SER A 34 -57.04 -27.06 35.40
C SER A 34 -57.13 -28.01 36.62
N ALA A 35 -56.47 -27.62 37.73
CA ALA A 35 -56.95 -27.81 39.10
C ALA A 35 -56.69 -26.59 40.02
N ARG A 36 -57.62 -26.30 40.95
CA ARG A 36 -57.54 -25.33 42.07
C ARG A 36 -56.85 -26.02 43.29
N GLN A 37 -56.53 -25.47 44.47
CA GLN A 37 -56.98 -24.33 45.30
C GLN A 37 -56.07 -24.27 46.57
N GLY A 38 -55.83 -23.15 47.28
CA GLY A 38 -55.07 -23.23 48.56
C GLY A 38 -54.64 -21.94 49.31
N LYS A 39 -55.51 -21.40 50.17
CA LYS A 39 -55.38 -20.20 51.04
C LYS A 39 -54.05 -19.90 51.80
N ARG A 40 -53.56 -18.66 51.62
CA ARG A 40 -53.13 -17.63 52.62
C ARG A 40 -52.60 -18.06 54.02
N ARG A 41 -51.31 -17.78 54.30
CA ARG A 41 -50.79 -17.15 55.56
C ARG A 41 -49.29 -16.78 55.46
N ALA A 42 -48.94 -15.55 55.01
CA ALA A 42 -47.54 -15.07 55.00
C ALA A 42 -47.35 -13.53 54.99
N SER A 43 -48.33 -12.74 55.43
CA SER A 43 -48.37 -11.28 55.16
C SER A 43 -47.49 -10.37 56.03
N ARG A 44 -46.65 -10.90 56.94
CA ARG A 44 -45.78 -10.08 57.81
C ARG A 44 -44.28 -10.23 57.56
N VAL A 45 -43.82 -11.33 56.95
CA VAL A 45 -42.40 -11.51 56.60
C VAL A 45 -42.02 -10.69 55.36
N PHE A 46 -42.96 -10.56 54.41
CA PHE A 46 -42.74 -9.84 53.15
C PHE A 46 -42.45 -8.34 53.34
N TYR A 47 -43.12 -7.68 54.29
CA TYR A 47 -42.95 -6.24 54.53
C TYR A 47 -41.58 -5.87 55.11
N VAL A 48 -41.02 -6.72 55.97
CA VAL A 48 -39.66 -6.51 56.52
C VAL A 48 -38.62 -6.72 55.41
N GLY A 49 -38.75 -7.79 54.62
CA GLY A 49 -37.85 -8.06 53.49
C GLY A 49 -37.84 -6.96 52.43
N CYS A 50 -39.01 -6.41 52.07
CA CYS A 50 -39.09 -5.28 51.14
C CYS A 50 -38.44 -4.01 51.69
N LEU A 51 -38.59 -3.69 52.99
CA LEU A 51 -37.91 -2.54 53.59
C LEU A 51 -36.40 -2.72 53.64
N SER A 52 -35.90 -3.91 53.97
CA SER A 52 -34.47 -4.23 53.90
C SER A 52 -33.91 -4.11 52.48
N ALA A 53 -34.64 -4.59 51.47
CA ALA A 53 -34.23 -4.49 50.07
C ALA A 53 -34.19 -3.04 49.56
N VAL A 54 -35.18 -2.21 49.93
CA VAL A 54 -35.18 -0.77 49.58
C VAL A 54 -34.05 -0.02 50.29
N ALA A 55 -33.79 -0.33 51.57
CA ALA A 55 -32.66 0.25 52.29
C ALA A 55 -31.31 -0.14 51.64
N LEU A 56 -31.13 -1.40 51.25
CA LEU A 56 -29.93 -1.87 50.56
C LEU A 56 -29.76 -1.20 49.19
N MET A 57 -30.85 -1.06 48.41
CA MET A 57 -30.85 -0.35 47.13
C MET A 57 -30.46 1.13 47.29
N LEU A 58 -30.95 1.80 48.35
CA LEU A 58 -30.58 3.19 48.65
C LEU A 58 -29.12 3.31 49.10
N VAL A 59 -28.61 2.36 49.90
CA VAL A 59 -27.17 2.33 50.26
C VAL A 59 -26.30 2.09 49.02
N CYS A 60 -26.66 1.14 48.15
CA CYS A 60 -25.95 0.93 46.89
C CYS A 60 -26.02 2.16 45.98
N ALA A 61 -27.17 2.85 45.89
CA ALA A 61 -27.29 4.08 45.13
C ALA A 61 -26.46 5.23 45.71
N CYS A 62 -26.39 5.37 47.05
CA CYS A 62 -25.53 6.34 47.71
C CYS A 62 -24.03 6.02 47.53
N VAL A 63 -23.62 4.75 47.64
CA VAL A 63 -22.23 4.33 47.38
C VAL A 63 -21.86 4.56 45.91
N TYR A 64 -22.77 4.25 44.98
CA TYR A 64 -22.56 4.51 43.55
C TYR A 64 -22.52 6.01 43.23
N TYR A 65 -23.36 6.83 43.88
CA TYR A 65 -23.33 8.28 43.76
C TYR A 65 -22.05 8.88 44.37
N LEU A 66 -21.57 8.37 45.50
CA LEU A 66 -20.31 8.79 46.12
C LEU A 66 -19.11 8.40 45.26
N ALA A 67 -19.06 7.18 44.72
CA ALA A 67 -18.04 6.74 43.77
C ALA A 67 -18.07 7.55 42.46
N LEU A 68 -19.26 7.94 41.98
CA LEU A 68 -19.40 8.86 40.85
C LEU A 68 -18.99 10.30 41.21
N SER A 69 -19.23 10.78 42.44
CA SER A 69 -18.79 12.11 42.86
C SER A 69 -17.28 12.18 43.09
N GLU A 70 -16.66 11.14 43.67
CA GLU A 70 -15.20 11.03 43.75
C GLU A 70 -14.59 10.84 42.35
N GLY A 71 -15.23 10.06 41.47
CA GLY A 71 -14.83 9.95 40.06
C GLY A 71 -14.90 11.28 39.33
N LEU A 72 -15.95 12.07 39.55
CA LEU A 72 -16.13 13.39 38.95
C LEU A 72 -15.16 14.42 39.56
N GLU A 73 -14.93 14.42 40.86
CA GLU A 73 -13.98 15.32 41.52
C GLU A 73 -12.53 14.97 41.14
N ASN A 74 -12.19 13.69 41.00
CA ASN A 74 -10.89 13.26 40.48
C ASN A 74 -10.74 13.60 38.99
N SER A 75 -11.79 13.45 38.17
CA SER A 75 -11.77 13.95 36.78
C SER A 75 -11.64 15.47 36.70
N ILE A 76 -12.26 16.23 37.59
CA ILE A 76 -12.12 17.69 37.64
C ILE A 76 -10.72 18.09 38.12
N ARG A 77 -10.13 17.38 39.10
CA ARG A 77 -8.73 17.61 39.53
C ARG A 77 -7.71 17.20 38.44
N LEU A 78 -8.00 16.18 37.64
CA LEU A 78 -7.24 15.83 36.43
C LEU A 78 -7.44 16.83 35.27
N ALA A 79 -8.57 17.53 35.22
CA ALA A 79 -8.89 18.52 34.18
C ALA A 79 -8.51 19.97 34.54
N VAL A 80 -8.09 20.25 35.79
CA VAL A 80 -7.72 21.59 36.28
C VAL A 80 -6.22 21.68 36.65
N ALA A 81 -5.44 20.61 36.43
CA ALA A 81 -3.98 20.65 36.43
C ALA A 81 -3.42 21.24 35.11
N ASP A 82 -3.92 22.41 34.72
CA ASP A 82 -3.56 23.11 33.48
C ASP A 82 -2.31 23.98 33.67
N GLN A 83 -1.14 23.33 33.60
CA GLN A 83 0.07 23.96 33.07
C GLN A 83 0.83 22.92 32.23
N PRO A 84 1.39 23.30 31.06
CA PRO A 84 2.26 22.43 30.28
C PRO A 84 3.39 21.90 31.17
N THR A 85 3.59 20.58 31.18
CA THR A 85 4.54 19.98 32.12
C THR A 85 5.93 20.55 31.88
N ALA A 86 6.75 20.63 32.94
CA ALA A 86 8.14 21.07 32.79
C ALA A 86 8.90 20.25 31.73
N ARG A 87 8.53 18.96 31.55
CA ARG A 87 9.04 18.05 30.50
C ARG A 87 8.63 18.50 29.10
N GLU A 88 7.40 18.93 28.88
CA GLU A 88 6.90 19.37 27.56
C GLU A 88 7.45 20.75 27.17
N ASN A 89 7.47 21.70 28.11
CA ASN A 89 8.12 23.00 27.90
C ASN A 89 9.62 22.85 27.64
N PHE A 90 10.29 21.95 28.37
CA PHE A 90 11.69 21.61 28.13
C PHE A 90 11.90 21.02 26.73
N ILE A 91 11.08 20.05 26.32
CA ILE A 91 11.17 19.44 24.98
C ILE A 91 10.93 20.50 23.88
N ALA A 92 9.90 21.34 24.01
CA ALA A 92 9.60 22.37 23.00
C ALA A 92 10.71 23.44 22.88
N ASN A 93 11.28 23.88 24.00
CA ASN A 93 12.39 24.82 23.99
C ASN A 93 13.69 24.17 23.50
N TRP A 94 13.96 22.92 23.89
CA TRP A 94 15.13 22.17 23.43
C TRP A 94 15.07 21.85 21.92
N MET A 95 13.90 21.52 21.37
CA MET A 95 13.73 21.37 19.92
C MET A 95 13.98 22.69 19.17
N LYS A 96 13.53 23.84 19.69
CA LYS A 96 13.85 25.16 19.13
C LYS A 96 15.36 25.45 19.16
N GLU A 97 16.04 25.09 20.25
CA GLU A 97 17.48 25.27 20.38
C GLU A 97 18.26 24.34 19.42
N MET A 98 17.82 23.09 19.25
CA MET A 98 18.41 22.12 18.31
C MET A 98 18.18 22.53 16.85
N ALA A 99 17.02 23.10 16.51
CA ALA A 99 16.75 23.67 15.19
C ALA A 99 17.72 24.83 14.89
N ALA A 100 17.90 25.77 15.83
CA ALA A 100 18.86 26.87 15.68
C ALA A 100 20.32 26.38 15.56
N ARG A 101 20.70 25.30 16.26
CA ARG A 101 22.02 24.66 16.12
C ARG A 101 22.23 24.00 14.75
N ARG A 102 21.17 23.42 14.16
CA ARG A 102 21.21 22.87 12.78
C ARG A 102 21.37 23.99 11.74
N GLU A 103 20.67 25.12 11.89
CA GLU A 103 20.89 26.31 11.04
C GLU A 103 22.31 26.88 11.19
N GLN A 104 22.83 27.01 12.42
CA GLN A 104 24.20 27.51 12.65
C GLN A 104 25.26 26.67 11.92
N LYS A 105 25.14 25.33 11.97
CA LYS A 105 26.06 24.40 11.31
C LYS A 105 26.06 24.52 9.77
N TRP A 106 25.03 25.14 9.19
CA TRP A 106 24.93 25.42 7.75
C TRP A 106 25.53 26.77 7.34
N THR A 107 25.69 27.72 8.27
CA THR A 107 26.18 29.08 7.97
C THR A 107 27.71 29.26 8.03
N THR A 108 28.45 28.25 8.52
CA THR A 108 29.91 28.33 8.65
C THR A 108 30.63 27.78 7.42
N SER A 109 31.01 28.68 6.49
CA SER A 109 32.01 28.39 5.45
C SER A 109 33.36 27.98 6.07
N PRO A 110 34.16 27.11 5.41
CA PRO A 110 35.48 26.72 5.93
C PRO A 110 36.47 27.89 5.92
N PRO A 111 37.49 27.89 6.79
CA PRO A 111 38.46 28.98 6.89
C PRO A 111 39.32 29.07 5.63
N ALA A 112 39.53 30.29 5.14
CA ALA A 112 40.30 30.55 3.93
C ALA A 112 41.82 30.42 4.17
N THR A 113 42.42 29.33 3.66
CA THR A 113 43.87 29.26 3.41
C THR A 113 44.18 29.71 1.98
N ALA A 114 44.66 30.94 1.85
CA ALA A 114 45.12 31.48 0.57
C ALA A 114 46.57 31.05 0.28
N HIS A 115 46.80 30.38 -0.84
CA HIS A 115 48.07 30.43 -1.56
C HIS A 115 47.79 30.73 -3.03
N GLY A 116 48.40 31.80 -3.52
CA GLY A 116 48.03 32.44 -4.79
C GLY A 116 48.55 31.73 -6.02
N ILE A 117 47.83 31.88 -7.13
CA ILE A 117 48.28 31.53 -8.49
C ILE A 117 48.17 32.79 -9.35
N VAL A 118 49.26 33.14 -10.02
CA VAL A 118 49.32 34.23 -10.99
C VAL A 118 48.70 33.77 -12.31
N GLU A 119 47.97 34.66 -12.98
CA GLU A 119 47.33 34.41 -14.28
C GLU A 119 48.31 33.98 -15.38
N ARG A 120 47.88 33.06 -16.27
CA ARG A 120 47.75 33.31 -17.72
C ARG A 120 47.28 32.06 -18.49
N GLY A 121 46.46 32.26 -19.52
CA GLY A 121 46.44 31.40 -20.71
C GLY A 121 45.28 30.38 -20.86
N LYS A 122 44.20 30.81 -21.51
CA LYS A 122 43.33 29.96 -22.38
C LYS A 122 43.83 30.09 -23.83
N PRO A 123 43.31 29.34 -24.81
CA PRO A 123 42.91 27.92 -24.86
C PRO A 123 43.54 27.18 -26.08
N THR A 124 43.38 25.84 -26.23
CA THR A 124 42.82 25.18 -27.46
C THR A 124 42.84 23.62 -27.46
N THR A 125 41.71 23.05 -27.92
CA THR A 125 41.46 21.83 -28.75
C THR A 125 42.27 20.51 -28.66
N SER A 126 41.49 19.40 -28.72
CA SER A 126 41.79 18.08 -29.36
C SER A 126 42.96 17.23 -28.84
N SER A 127 43.00 15.89 -28.96
CA SER A 127 41.98 14.81 -29.13
C SER A 127 42.70 13.46 -28.92
N THR A 128 41.97 12.34 -28.97
CA THR A 128 42.46 10.97 -29.30
C THR A 128 43.43 10.24 -28.34
N THR A 129 42.91 9.13 -27.79
CA THR A 129 43.51 7.79 -27.51
C THR A 129 44.73 7.39 -28.38
N PRO A 130 45.63 6.46 -27.98
CA PRO A 130 45.31 5.18 -27.29
C PRO A 130 46.31 4.60 -26.23
N THR A 131 45.94 3.43 -25.69
CA THR A 131 46.72 2.38 -24.96
C THR A 131 47.86 1.77 -25.79
N PRO A 132 48.68 0.77 -25.33
CA PRO A 132 48.96 0.22 -23.97
C PRO A 132 50.50 -0.01 -23.67
N THR A 133 50.85 -0.70 -22.57
CA THR A 133 51.80 -1.88 -22.50
C THR A 133 52.92 -1.88 -21.42
N ALA A 134 52.85 -2.90 -20.54
CA ALA A 134 53.91 -3.67 -19.83
C ALA A 134 54.92 -3.07 -18.79
N ALA A 135 55.34 -3.98 -17.90
CA ALA A 135 56.27 -3.89 -16.76
C ALA A 135 57.77 -4.02 -17.21
N PRO A 136 58.85 -4.12 -16.36
CA PRO A 136 58.93 -4.75 -15.02
C PRO A 136 59.95 -4.20 -13.97
N SER A 137 60.08 -4.95 -12.85
CA SER A 137 61.28 -5.15 -11.98
C SER A 137 61.66 -4.16 -10.83
N SER A 138 62.22 -4.74 -9.75
CA SER A 138 62.62 -4.19 -8.42
C SER A 138 64.16 -4.25 -8.23
N PRO A 139 64.77 -4.11 -7.02
CA PRO A 139 64.62 -3.21 -5.85
C PRO A 139 65.88 -2.28 -5.80
N PRO A 140 66.77 -2.11 -4.77
CA PRO A 140 66.76 -2.06 -3.27
C PRO A 140 67.31 -0.67 -2.77
N PRO A 141 68.05 -0.43 -1.63
CA PRO A 141 68.33 -1.21 -0.41
C PRO A 141 68.22 -0.50 0.99
N MET A 142 68.05 -1.34 2.02
CA MET A 142 68.58 -1.36 3.42
C MET A 142 69.08 -0.13 4.21
N ALA A 143 68.67 -0.07 5.51
CA ALA A 143 69.54 0.13 6.68
C ALA A 143 68.92 -0.49 7.98
N THR A 144 69.77 -0.98 8.90
CA THR A 144 69.44 -1.65 10.20
C THR A 144 70.68 -1.53 11.15
N PRO A 145 70.67 -2.05 12.41
CA PRO A 145 69.78 -1.87 13.59
C PRO A 145 70.61 -1.30 14.80
N PRO A 146 70.29 -1.45 16.13
CA PRO A 146 70.11 -2.68 16.94
C PRO A 146 68.83 -2.66 17.84
N VAL A 147 68.28 -3.68 18.51
CA VAL A 147 68.67 -5.01 19.10
C VAL A 147 69.25 -4.98 20.53
N LEU A 148 68.44 -5.45 21.49
CA LEU A 148 68.69 -6.11 22.81
C LEU A 148 67.30 -6.31 23.46
N THR A 149 66.90 -7.37 24.17
CA THR A 149 67.26 -8.80 24.18
C THR A 149 66.05 -9.59 24.72
N ARG A 150 66.06 -10.92 24.60
CA ARG A 150 64.99 -11.85 25.00
C ARG A 150 65.46 -12.68 26.19
N ASP A 151 64.56 -13.07 27.08
CA ASP A 151 64.72 -14.26 27.92
C ASP A 151 63.38 -15.01 28.04
N GLU A 152 63.48 -16.33 28.16
CA GLU A 152 62.37 -17.28 28.33
C GLU A 152 62.41 -17.85 29.75
N ASP A 153 61.27 -18.27 30.31
CA ASP A 153 61.21 -19.50 31.12
C ASP A 153 59.76 -19.93 31.44
N THR A 154 59.58 -21.24 31.66
CA THR A 154 58.34 -21.97 31.99
C THR A 154 58.74 -22.96 33.10
N PRO A 155 57.97 -23.24 34.20
CA PRO A 155 56.64 -23.87 34.09
C PRO A 155 55.63 -23.74 35.29
N THR A 156 54.41 -24.29 35.06
CA THR A 156 53.45 -24.90 36.02
C THR A 156 53.21 -24.34 37.44
N LEU A 157 51.94 -24.08 37.79
CA LEU A 157 51.17 -24.91 38.76
C LEU A 157 49.66 -24.57 38.75
N TYR A 158 48.80 -25.58 38.97
CA TYR A 158 47.41 -25.40 39.43
C TYR A 158 47.39 -25.12 40.95
N PRO A 159 46.29 -24.58 41.50
CA PRO A 159 45.43 -25.48 42.27
C PRO A 159 43.98 -25.50 41.77
N ASP A 160 43.28 -26.57 42.16
CA ASP A 160 41.96 -26.98 41.70
C ASP A 160 40.97 -26.98 42.89
N ILE A 161 39.67 -26.99 42.56
CA ILE A 161 38.51 -27.27 43.44
C ILE A 161 38.27 -26.34 44.64
N ASP A 162 37.19 -25.56 44.57
CA ASP A 162 36.12 -25.77 45.56
C ASP A 162 34.73 -25.80 44.87
N LYS A 163 33.86 -26.72 45.31
CA LYS A 163 32.61 -27.09 44.60
C LYS A 163 31.36 -26.42 45.19
N PRO A 164 30.31 -26.20 44.38
CA PRO A 164 29.06 -25.59 44.86
C PRO A 164 28.21 -26.57 45.70
N LYS A 165 27.39 -26.01 46.59
CA LYS A 165 26.23 -26.69 47.21
C LYS A 165 24.95 -25.84 47.09
N PRO A 166 23.75 -26.46 47.17
CA PRO A 166 22.62 -26.01 46.36
C PRO A 166 21.36 -25.64 47.18
N GLU A 167 20.26 -25.36 46.44
CA GLU A 167 18.86 -25.19 46.89
C GLU A 167 18.57 -23.84 47.59
N ALA A 168 17.66 -22.99 47.11
CA ALA A 168 16.23 -23.27 46.92
C ALA A 168 15.59 -22.45 45.75
N PRO A 169 14.40 -22.82 45.24
CA PRO A 169 13.80 -22.23 44.05
C PRO A 169 13.04 -20.92 44.32
N LEU A 170 13.22 -19.91 43.44
CA LEU A 170 12.38 -18.71 43.45
C LEU A 170 11.03 -18.97 42.74
N SER A 171 9.97 -18.66 43.46
CA SER A 171 8.55 -18.90 43.17
C SER A 171 8.07 -18.54 41.76
N GLN A 172 7.22 -19.39 41.19
CA GLN A 172 6.30 -19.01 40.11
C GLN A 172 5.10 -18.21 40.66
N THR A 173 5.30 -16.98 41.10
CA THR A 173 4.23 -15.98 41.31
C THR A 173 4.85 -14.60 41.48
N ASP A 174 4.90 -13.80 40.41
CA ASP A 174 4.97 -12.32 40.44
C ASP A 174 4.84 -11.75 39.02
N PHE A 175 3.79 -12.19 38.31
CA PHE A 175 3.19 -11.39 37.25
C PHE A 175 1.94 -10.74 37.85
N PRO A 176 1.71 -9.42 37.69
CA PRO A 176 0.45 -8.83 38.10
C PRO A 176 -0.68 -9.46 37.28
N GLU A 177 -1.51 -10.25 37.97
CA GLU A 177 -2.69 -10.89 37.39
C GLU A 177 -3.61 -9.80 36.81
N ALA A 178 -3.94 -9.91 35.53
CA ALA A 178 -4.62 -8.83 34.80
C ALA A 178 -5.98 -8.55 35.44
N THR A 179 -6.13 -7.38 36.06
CA THR A 179 -7.40 -6.93 36.64
C THR A 179 -8.49 -6.92 35.56
N PRO A 180 -9.63 -7.57 35.78
CA PRO A 180 -10.67 -7.64 34.77
C PRO A 180 -11.28 -6.26 34.54
N PHE A 181 -11.07 -5.70 33.35
CA PHE A 181 -11.62 -4.40 32.94
C PHE A 181 -13.16 -4.43 32.97
N THR A 182 -13.74 -3.91 34.06
CA THR A 182 -15.18 -3.64 34.18
C THR A 182 -15.49 -2.16 34.04
N THR A 183 -15.59 -1.69 32.79
CA THR A 183 -16.59 -0.70 32.33
C THR A 183 -16.51 -0.54 30.81
N ALA A 184 -17.65 -0.37 30.15
CA ALA A 184 -17.76 -0.49 28.69
C ALA A 184 -17.31 0.78 27.94
N ALA A 185 -16.03 0.84 27.58
CA ALA A 185 -15.58 1.54 26.40
C ALA A 185 -15.12 0.49 25.36
N THR A 186 -15.71 0.49 24.17
CA THR A 186 -15.33 -0.44 23.09
C THR A 186 -13.99 -0.03 22.47
N VAL A 187 -12.89 -0.48 23.09
CA VAL A 187 -11.53 -0.21 22.61
C VAL A 187 -11.24 -1.01 21.34
N ASP A 188 -10.91 -0.34 20.23
CA ASP A 188 -10.49 -0.99 18.99
C ASP A 188 -9.06 -1.55 19.13
N LEU A 189 -8.96 -2.84 19.49
CA LEU A 189 -7.72 -3.59 19.66
C LEU A 189 -6.79 -3.57 18.41
N ARG A 190 -7.32 -3.21 17.22
CA ARG A 190 -6.52 -3.00 16.00
C ARG A 190 -5.69 -1.70 16.04
N THR A 191 -5.89 -0.86 17.06
CA THR A 191 -5.21 0.44 17.24
C THR A 191 -4.59 0.63 18.62
N VAL A 192 -4.72 -0.36 19.51
CA VAL A 192 -4.10 -0.34 20.85
C VAL A 192 -2.60 -0.57 20.71
N ARG A 193 -1.83 0.39 21.22
CA ARG A 193 -0.39 0.26 21.44
C ARG A 193 -0.15 -0.57 22.70
N PRO A 194 0.86 -1.45 22.76
CA PRO A 194 1.26 -2.08 24.01
C PRO A 194 1.90 -1.05 24.94
N ASP A 195 1.97 -1.38 26.23
CA ASP A 195 2.71 -0.57 27.20
C ASP A 195 4.18 -0.51 26.79
N MET A 196 4.69 0.72 26.64
CA MET A 196 6.07 0.97 26.24
C MET A 196 6.96 0.89 27.48
N TYR A 197 7.91 -0.04 27.48
CA TYR A 197 9.00 -0.03 28.47
C TYR A 197 9.87 1.22 28.23
N GLU A 198 9.70 2.27 29.04
CA GLU A 198 10.73 3.31 29.21
C GLU A 198 11.87 2.69 30.04
N LEU A 199 13.04 2.49 29.43
CA LEU A 199 14.26 2.20 30.20
C LEU A 199 14.60 3.41 31.09
N ASP A 200 14.99 3.12 32.32
CA ASP A 200 15.12 4.09 33.40
C ASP A 200 16.20 5.15 33.11
N GLY A 201 15.83 6.42 33.28
CA GLY A 201 16.72 7.56 33.58
C GLY A 201 17.79 8.02 32.57
N ALA A 202 18.42 7.14 31.81
CA ALA A 202 19.67 7.43 31.10
C ALA A 202 19.54 7.42 29.56
N GLN A 203 19.83 8.59 28.98
CA GLN A 203 20.19 8.87 27.57
C GLN A 203 20.41 7.67 26.62
N HIS A 204 19.33 7.08 26.07
CA HIS A 204 19.38 6.21 24.89
C HIS A 204 18.62 6.83 23.70
N THR A 205 19.05 8.05 23.40
CA THR A 205 18.89 8.75 22.12
C THR A 205 19.92 8.19 21.13
N ASP A 206 19.57 7.11 20.43
CA ASP A 206 20.41 6.55 19.36
C ASP A 206 20.36 7.45 18.12
N HIS A 207 21.45 8.16 17.88
CA HIS A 207 21.69 8.93 16.66
C HIS A 207 23.02 8.48 16.04
N GLY A 208 22.93 7.89 14.86
CA GLY A 208 24.10 7.43 14.11
C GLY A 208 23.76 6.44 13.01
N GLU A 209 24.68 6.29 12.07
CA GLU A 209 24.76 5.10 11.21
C GLU A 209 24.91 3.87 12.11
N HIS A 210 24.04 2.87 11.97
CA HIS A 210 24.31 1.58 12.60
C HIS A 210 25.27 0.83 11.69
N VAL A 211 26.37 0.34 12.26
CA VAL A 211 27.28 -0.52 11.51
C VAL A 211 26.51 -1.79 11.09
N PRO A 212 26.39 -2.06 9.77
CA PRO A 212 25.84 -3.31 9.26
C PRO A 212 26.50 -4.53 9.90
N GLU A 213 25.70 -5.56 10.15
CA GLU A 213 26.16 -6.86 10.63
C GLU A 213 27.17 -7.48 9.69
N GLU A 214 28.11 -8.18 10.32
CA GLU A 214 29.46 -8.45 9.87
C GLU A 214 29.50 -9.33 8.61
N PRO A 215 29.64 -8.75 7.40
CA PRO A 215 29.69 -9.54 6.18
C PRO A 215 31.02 -10.32 6.08
N HIS A 216 32.00 -10.01 6.94
CA HIS A 216 33.29 -10.69 6.98
C HIS A 216 33.22 -12.09 7.59
N LEU A 217 32.12 -12.45 8.25
CA LEU A 217 31.82 -13.82 8.69
C LEU A 217 31.46 -14.72 7.49
N LEU A 218 30.99 -14.13 6.39
CA LEU A 218 30.63 -14.83 5.16
C LEU A 218 31.86 -15.01 4.24
N PRO A 219 32.35 -16.24 4.00
CA PRO A 219 33.60 -16.48 3.29
C PRO A 219 33.52 -16.01 1.84
N GLY A 220 34.48 -15.18 1.43
CA GLY A 220 34.56 -14.63 0.07
C GLY A 220 33.60 -13.46 -0.23
N LEU A 221 32.71 -13.09 0.69
CA LEU A 221 31.82 -11.95 0.48
C LEU A 221 32.57 -10.63 0.74
N GLN A 222 32.48 -9.68 -0.20
CA GLN A 222 33.12 -8.37 -0.10
C GLN A 222 32.10 -7.26 -0.31
N ILE A 223 31.99 -6.37 0.68
CA ILE A 223 31.06 -5.24 0.67
C ILE A 223 31.83 -3.95 0.38
N ARG A 224 31.34 -3.15 -0.58
CA ARG A 224 31.83 -1.78 -0.84
C ARG A 224 30.74 -0.76 -0.57
N ARG A 225 31.14 0.40 -0.08
CA ARG A 225 30.29 1.59 0.11
C ARG A 225 30.85 2.75 -0.70
N ARG A 226 29.99 3.70 -1.06
CA ARG A 226 30.34 5.00 -1.62
C ARG A 226 29.62 6.06 -0.80
N THR A 227 30.26 7.21 -0.60
CA THR A 227 29.60 8.42 -0.12
C THR A 227 29.23 9.34 -1.30
N PHE A 228 28.19 10.13 -1.09
CA PHE A 228 27.59 11.06 -2.03
C PHE A 228 27.41 12.42 -1.35
N THR A 229 27.70 13.49 -2.07
CA THR A 229 27.31 14.84 -1.69
C THR A 229 25.79 15.02 -1.80
N PRO A 230 25.19 16.01 -1.11
CA PRO A 230 23.76 16.32 -1.27
C PRO A 230 23.34 16.63 -2.72
N ALA A 231 24.26 17.14 -3.54
CA ALA A 231 24.04 17.39 -4.96
C ALA A 231 23.97 16.07 -5.77
N GLU A 232 24.90 15.14 -5.55
CA GLU A 232 24.85 13.80 -6.18
C GLU A 232 23.62 13.00 -5.72
N LEU A 233 23.20 13.13 -4.46
CA LEU A 233 21.95 12.52 -3.97
C LEU A 233 20.74 13.09 -4.70
N LEU A 234 20.68 14.41 -4.91
CA LEU A 234 19.58 15.04 -5.65
C LEU A 234 19.60 14.70 -7.14
N GLU A 235 20.78 14.61 -7.76
CA GLU A 235 20.93 14.19 -9.16
C GLU A 235 20.47 12.73 -9.36
N ARG A 236 20.75 11.84 -8.40
CA ARG A 236 20.46 10.40 -8.50
C ARG A 236 19.06 9.99 -8.03
N PHE A 237 18.48 10.70 -7.06
CA PHE A 237 17.24 10.32 -6.40
C PHE A 237 16.16 11.41 -6.44
N GLY A 238 16.39 12.52 -7.16
CA GLY A 238 15.43 13.61 -7.32
C GLY A 238 14.13 13.21 -8.02
N ASP A 239 14.15 12.11 -8.76
CA ASP A 239 13.04 11.48 -9.49
C ASP A 239 12.43 10.25 -8.78
N THR A 240 12.83 9.96 -7.54
CA THR A 240 12.26 8.93 -6.65
C THR A 240 10.74 8.93 -6.68
N ASP A 241 10.11 7.77 -6.94
CA ASP A 241 8.64 7.67 -6.90
C ASP A 241 8.08 7.92 -5.50
N ILE A 242 7.01 8.73 -5.42
CA ILE A 242 6.16 8.84 -4.24
C ILE A 242 4.92 7.96 -4.47
N ILE A 243 4.80 6.89 -3.69
CA ILE A 243 3.72 5.91 -3.77
C ILE A 243 2.79 6.08 -2.57
N TYR A 244 1.56 6.47 -2.84
CA TYR A 244 0.48 6.52 -1.85
C TYR A 244 -0.30 5.21 -1.80
N SER A 245 -0.67 4.76 -0.60
CA SER A 245 -1.86 3.94 -0.43
C SER A 245 -3.07 4.85 -0.23
N PHE A 246 -4.09 4.72 -1.09
CA PHE A 246 -5.36 5.44 -0.96
C PHE A 246 -6.48 4.41 -0.82
N VAL A 247 -6.78 4.04 0.43
CA VAL A 247 -7.69 2.94 0.77
C VAL A 247 -9.01 3.39 1.38
N ASN A 248 -9.19 4.70 1.57
CA ASN A 248 -10.38 5.31 2.14
C ASN A 248 -11.19 5.97 1.02
N GLY A 249 -12.51 5.80 0.99
CA GLY A 249 -13.36 6.46 0.00
C GLY A 249 -14.81 5.96 -0.04
N SER A 250 -15.67 6.76 -0.68
CA SER A 250 -17.10 6.46 -0.88
C SER A 250 -17.43 6.03 -2.31
N GLU A 251 -16.44 5.56 -3.08
CA GLU A 251 -16.66 5.02 -4.42
C GLU A 251 -17.35 3.65 -4.35
N ALA A 252 -18.26 3.38 -5.30
CA ALA A 252 -19.20 2.27 -5.23
C ALA A 252 -18.53 0.89 -5.34
N ASN A 253 -17.57 0.69 -6.26
CA ASN A 253 -16.85 -0.58 -6.41
C ASN A 253 -16.03 -0.90 -5.16
N HIS A 254 -15.29 0.07 -4.63
CA HIS A 254 -14.56 -0.08 -3.37
C HIS A 254 -15.50 -0.46 -2.22
N GLN A 255 -16.62 0.24 -2.07
CA GLN A 255 -17.60 -0.05 -1.02
C GLN A 255 -18.26 -1.41 -1.22
N TYR A 256 -18.59 -1.82 -2.44
CA TYR A 256 -19.07 -3.17 -2.74
C TYR A 256 -18.04 -4.24 -2.35
N ARG A 257 -16.79 -4.10 -2.81
CA ARG A 257 -15.66 -4.99 -2.47
C ARG A 257 -15.47 -5.08 -0.95
N LYS A 258 -15.53 -3.95 -0.24
CA LYS A 258 -15.42 -3.89 1.23
C LYS A 258 -16.58 -4.61 1.94
N GLN A 259 -17.83 -4.38 1.54
CA GLN A 259 -18.98 -5.03 2.19
C GLN A 259 -19.03 -6.53 1.87
N ILE A 260 -18.69 -6.93 0.64
CA ILE A 260 -18.54 -8.35 0.25
C ILE A 260 -17.41 -9.01 1.06
N HIS A 261 -16.23 -8.38 1.18
CA HIS A 261 -15.19 -8.85 2.10
C HIS A 261 -15.75 -9.01 3.53
N ARG A 262 -16.38 -7.96 4.07
CA ARG A 262 -16.86 -7.94 5.46
C ARG A 262 -17.87 -9.05 5.78
N VAL A 263 -18.76 -9.37 4.84
CA VAL A 263 -19.89 -10.29 5.07
C VAL A 263 -19.59 -11.70 4.55
N CYS A 264 -18.85 -11.82 3.45
CA CYS A 264 -18.73 -13.06 2.68
C CYS A 264 -17.32 -13.66 2.60
N MET A 265 -16.28 -13.02 3.17
CA MET A 265 -14.90 -13.49 2.97
C MET A 265 -14.66 -14.94 3.37
N GLN A 266 -15.28 -15.45 4.46
CA GLN A 266 -15.13 -16.87 4.79
C GLN A 266 -15.75 -17.79 3.73
N ALA A 267 -16.95 -17.47 3.24
CA ALA A 267 -17.60 -18.23 2.17
C ALA A 267 -16.85 -18.17 0.84
N ILE A 268 -16.19 -17.03 0.55
CA ILE A 268 -15.30 -16.85 -0.59
C ILE A 268 -14.06 -17.74 -0.43
N LEU A 269 -13.32 -17.65 0.68
CA LEU A 269 -12.14 -18.48 0.95
C LEU A 269 -12.46 -19.98 0.95
N ASP A 270 -13.59 -20.38 1.52
CA ASP A 270 -14.06 -21.77 1.50
C ASP A 270 -14.35 -22.22 0.05
N ALA A 271 -14.98 -21.39 -0.77
CA ALA A 271 -15.26 -21.72 -2.18
C ALA A 271 -13.98 -21.76 -3.04
N GLU A 272 -13.07 -20.79 -2.89
CA GLU A 272 -11.77 -20.75 -3.57
C GLU A 272 -10.91 -21.96 -3.19
N SER A 273 -10.83 -22.30 -1.90
CA SER A 273 -10.11 -23.48 -1.39
C SER A 273 -10.73 -24.80 -1.89
N ASN A 274 -12.05 -24.92 -1.87
CA ASN A 274 -12.74 -26.11 -2.39
C ASN A 274 -12.51 -26.28 -3.91
N ALA A 275 -12.50 -25.19 -4.68
CA ALA A 275 -12.17 -25.21 -6.11
C ALA A 275 -10.71 -25.65 -6.34
N PHE A 276 -9.76 -25.11 -5.57
CA PHE A 276 -8.35 -25.48 -5.65
C PHE A 276 -8.09 -26.96 -5.34
N HIS A 277 -8.77 -27.50 -4.33
CA HIS A 277 -8.60 -28.90 -3.90
C HIS A 277 -9.49 -29.92 -4.64
N ALA A 278 -10.45 -29.48 -5.46
CA ALA A 278 -11.34 -30.38 -6.19
C ALA A 278 -10.59 -31.33 -7.15
N SER A 279 -11.05 -32.58 -7.20
CA SER A 279 -10.47 -33.64 -8.04
C SER A 279 -10.98 -33.63 -9.50
N ILE A 280 -12.08 -32.92 -9.76
CA ILE A 280 -12.66 -32.64 -11.08
C ILE A 280 -13.12 -31.19 -11.07
N LEU A 281 -13.05 -30.49 -12.22
CA LEU A 281 -13.72 -29.21 -12.46
C LEU A 281 -15.24 -29.37 -12.57
N ALA A 282 -15.84 -30.03 -11.58
CA ALA A 282 -17.27 -29.90 -11.33
C ALA A 282 -17.54 -28.45 -10.92
N PRO A 283 -18.65 -27.83 -11.36
CA PRO A 283 -19.00 -26.49 -10.90
C PRO A 283 -19.23 -26.53 -9.39
N VAL A 284 -18.25 -26.04 -8.62
CA VAL A 284 -18.45 -25.73 -7.20
C VAL A 284 -19.51 -24.63 -7.19
N SER A 285 -20.75 -25.01 -6.85
CA SER A 285 -21.87 -24.08 -6.87
C SER A 285 -21.63 -23.03 -5.78
N ALA A 286 -21.01 -21.91 -6.13
CA ALA A 286 -20.99 -20.69 -5.30
C ALA A 286 -22.38 -20.00 -5.28
N TYR A 287 -23.29 -20.51 -6.12
CA TYR A 287 -24.63 -20.01 -6.39
C TYR A 287 -25.69 -21.05 -6.02
N HIS A 288 -26.86 -20.58 -5.58
CA HIS A 288 -28.06 -21.39 -5.38
C HIS A 288 -29.19 -20.78 -6.21
N ASN A 289 -29.71 -21.52 -7.19
CA ASN A 289 -30.68 -21.02 -8.18
C ASN A 289 -30.20 -19.69 -8.83
N ASP A 290 -28.98 -19.69 -9.36
CA ASP A 290 -28.32 -18.57 -10.05
C ASP A 290 -28.11 -17.28 -9.21
N ALA A 291 -28.39 -17.31 -7.91
CA ALA A 291 -28.11 -16.23 -6.96
C ALA A 291 -26.92 -16.58 -6.03
N PRO A 292 -26.08 -15.60 -5.61
CA PRO A 292 -24.92 -15.86 -4.76
C PRO A 292 -25.32 -16.44 -3.39
N ARG A 293 -24.53 -17.39 -2.87
CA ARG A 293 -24.75 -17.96 -1.52
C ARG A 293 -24.56 -16.96 -0.38
N CYS A 294 -23.89 -15.84 -0.62
CA CYS A 294 -23.69 -14.78 0.36
C CYS A 294 -23.72 -13.40 -0.30
N LEU A 295 -24.45 -12.47 0.30
CA LEU A 295 -24.46 -11.04 -0.03
C LEU A 295 -24.62 -10.20 1.26
N PRO A 296 -24.12 -8.96 1.27
CA PRO A 296 -24.43 -7.96 2.28
C PRO A 296 -25.94 -7.76 2.51
N ASN A 297 -26.35 -7.55 3.75
CA ASN A 297 -27.76 -7.51 4.13
C ASN A 297 -28.61 -6.50 3.34
N PHE A 298 -28.03 -5.36 2.96
CA PHE A 298 -28.70 -4.31 2.19
C PHE A 298 -28.93 -4.66 0.71
N LEU A 299 -28.38 -5.78 0.21
CA LEU A 299 -28.53 -6.21 -1.18
C LEU A 299 -29.59 -7.30 -1.39
N TRP A 300 -30.01 -8.02 -0.34
CA TRP A 300 -31.04 -9.08 -0.49
C TRP A 300 -32.39 -8.55 -0.98
N SER A 301 -32.71 -7.26 -0.81
CA SER A 301 -33.90 -6.61 -1.36
C SER A 301 -33.73 -6.15 -2.82
N HIS A 302 -32.54 -6.27 -3.40
CA HIS A 302 -32.15 -5.82 -4.74
C HIS A 302 -31.70 -6.98 -5.64
N ILE A 303 -32.07 -8.22 -5.30
CA ILE A 303 -31.91 -9.40 -6.14
C ILE A 303 -33.26 -10.03 -6.47
N GLY A 304 -33.36 -10.66 -7.65
CA GLY A 304 -34.57 -11.33 -8.14
C GLY A 304 -35.08 -10.78 -9.48
N PRO A 305 -36.08 -11.43 -10.09
CA PRO A 305 -36.46 -11.24 -11.50
C PRO A 305 -37.11 -9.88 -11.83
N GLU A 306 -37.35 -9.03 -10.82
CA GLU A 306 -37.90 -7.68 -10.98
C GLU A 306 -36.86 -6.59 -10.61
N LYS A 307 -35.59 -6.95 -10.40
CA LYS A 307 -34.53 -6.05 -9.94
C LYS A 307 -33.52 -5.79 -11.03
N THR A 308 -33.29 -4.50 -11.30
CA THR A 308 -32.43 -4.04 -12.38
C THR A 308 -31.01 -3.70 -11.91
N ALA A 309 -30.06 -3.63 -12.83
CA ALA A 309 -28.71 -3.15 -12.54
C ALA A 309 -28.72 -1.77 -11.86
N ALA A 310 -29.64 -0.87 -12.23
CA ALA A 310 -29.84 0.42 -11.58
C ALA A 310 -30.24 0.30 -10.10
N ASP A 311 -31.12 -0.64 -9.75
CA ASP A 311 -31.52 -0.89 -8.36
C ASP A 311 -30.34 -1.36 -7.52
N LEU A 312 -29.49 -2.22 -8.08
CA LEU A 312 -28.27 -2.70 -7.42
C LEU A 312 -27.27 -1.56 -7.21
N VAL A 313 -26.92 -0.82 -8.27
CA VAL A 313 -25.94 0.29 -8.19
C VAL A 313 -26.43 1.37 -7.22
N ARG A 314 -27.71 1.78 -7.29
CA ARG A 314 -28.28 2.74 -6.33
C ARG A 314 -28.22 2.27 -4.88
N ALA A 315 -28.44 0.97 -4.61
CA ALA A 315 -28.33 0.41 -3.27
C ALA A 315 -26.89 0.44 -2.76
N VAL A 316 -25.91 0.13 -3.60
CA VAL A 316 -24.48 0.23 -3.25
C VAL A 316 -24.05 1.68 -3.04
N GLU A 317 -24.44 2.61 -3.92
CA GLU A 317 -24.14 4.03 -3.72
C GLU A 317 -24.79 4.61 -2.45
N ALA A 318 -26.02 4.20 -2.14
CA ALA A 318 -26.67 4.60 -0.89
C ALA A 318 -25.90 4.05 0.32
N ALA A 319 -25.47 2.79 0.27
CA ALA A 319 -24.59 2.20 1.28
C ALA A 319 -23.23 2.92 1.34
N ALA A 320 -22.66 3.38 0.23
CA ALA A 320 -21.41 4.14 0.19
C ALA A 320 -21.57 5.54 0.82
N ARG A 321 -22.68 6.24 0.54
CA ARG A 321 -23.01 7.56 1.12
C ARG A 321 -23.33 7.49 2.62
N HIS A 322 -23.91 6.39 3.10
CA HIS A 322 -24.29 6.22 4.52
C HIS A 322 -23.29 5.42 5.35
N GLY A 323 -22.46 4.60 4.71
CA GLY A 323 -21.66 3.54 5.33
C GLY A 323 -20.17 3.84 5.46
N ALA A 324 -19.74 5.07 5.18
CA ALA A 324 -18.41 5.55 5.52
C ALA A 324 -18.22 5.46 7.04
N ASP A 325 -17.56 4.39 7.49
CA ASP A 325 -17.11 4.28 8.87
C ASP A 325 -15.96 5.26 9.15
N ASN A 326 -15.46 5.29 10.39
CA ASN A 326 -14.42 6.25 10.78
C ASN A 326 -13.12 6.15 9.95
N ARG A 327 -12.94 5.08 9.16
CA ARG A 327 -11.79 4.87 8.27
C ARG A 327 -12.10 5.33 6.84
N ASP A 328 -13.21 4.90 6.26
CA ASP A 328 -13.52 5.17 4.84
C ASP A 328 -13.88 6.64 4.52
N ARG A 329 -14.13 7.48 5.53
CA ARG A 329 -14.48 8.88 5.29
C ARG A 329 -13.27 9.63 4.73
N GLU A 330 -13.36 10.01 3.46
CA GLU A 330 -12.51 11.04 2.87
C GLU A 330 -12.83 12.40 3.52
N THR A 331 -11.85 12.96 4.23
CA THR A 331 -11.88 14.26 4.92
C THR A 331 -10.89 15.24 4.28
N ASP A 332 -10.63 15.09 2.97
CA ASP A 332 -9.58 15.76 2.20
C ASP A 332 -8.14 15.51 2.71
N GLU A 333 -7.86 14.44 3.47
CA GLU A 333 -6.52 14.13 3.98
C GLU A 333 -5.50 13.99 2.82
N LEU A 334 -5.77 13.09 1.87
CA LEU A 334 -4.89 12.87 0.70
C LEU A 334 -4.64 14.15 -0.11
N ARG A 335 -5.68 14.97 -0.29
CA ARG A 335 -5.62 16.25 -0.99
C ARG A 335 -4.63 17.19 -0.31
N HIS A 336 -4.74 17.33 1.01
CA HIS A 336 -3.85 18.21 1.78
C HIS A 336 -2.46 17.58 2.00
N SER A 337 -2.34 16.24 1.96
CA SER A 337 -1.06 15.54 1.92
C SER A 337 -0.29 15.90 0.65
N LEU A 338 -0.92 15.81 -0.53
CA LEU A 338 -0.28 16.18 -1.80
C LEU A 338 0.07 17.68 -1.86
N ARG A 339 -0.80 18.57 -1.33
CA ARG A 339 -0.46 20.00 -1.15
C ARG A 339 0.78 20.17 -0.27
N SER A 340 0.89 19.42 0.82
CA SER A 340 2.03 19.48 1.73
C SER A 340 3.34 19.08 1.03
N VAL A 341 3.27 18.04 0.18
CA VAL A 341 4.41 17.60 -0.65
C VAL A 341 4.80 18.68 -1.66
N GLU A 342 3.87 19.25 -2.43
CA GLU A 342 4.21 20.33 -3.36
C GLU A 342 4.68 21.61 -2.67
N GLN A 343 4.23 21.88 -1.44
CA GLN A 343 4.63 23.05 -0.67
C GLN A 343 6.05 22.93 -0.14
N HIS A 344 6.47 21.72 0.27
CA HIS A 344 7.70 21.53 1.07
C HIS A 344 8.76 20.61 0.45
N VAL A 345 8.43 19.80 -0.56
CA VAL A 345 9.39 18.92 -1.26
C VAL A 345 9.71 19.50 -2.65
N ARG A 346 10.07 20.79 -2.69
CA ARG A 346 10.23 21.60 -3.93
C ARG A 346 11.29 21.08 -4.91
N TRP A 347 12.17 20.17 -4.48
CA TRP A 347 13.20 19.53 -5.30
C TRP A 347 12.74 18.26 -6.04
N HIS A 348 11.64 17.63 -5.61
CA HIS A 348 11.16 16.36 -6.17
C HIS A 348 10.61 16.50 -7.59
N ARG A 349 10.98 15.58 -8.49
CA ARG A 349 10.59 15.56 -9.92
C ARG A 349 10.02 14.20 -10.37
N GLY A 350 9.93 13.23 -9.44
CA GLY A 350 9.46 11.87 -9.70
C GLY A 350 7.95 11.77 -9.88
N ARG A 351 7.46 10.54 -10.05
CA ARG A 351 6.03 10.28 -10.22
C ARG A 351 5.33 10.30 -8.86
N VAL A 352 4.07 10.74 -8.88
CA VAL A 352 3.13 10.49 -7.78
C VAL A 352 2.15 9.41 -8.22
N VAL A 353 2.25 8.25 -7.59
CA VAL A 353 1.41 7.07 -7.87
C VAL A 353 0.49 6.84 -6.68
N MET A 354 -0.80 6.64 -6.91
CA MET A 354 -1.79 6.32 -5.88
C MET A 354 -2.31 4.90 -6.11
N VAL A 355 -1.92 3.96 -5.25
CA VAL A 355 -2.45 2.60 -5.27
C VAL A 355 -3.77 2.60 -4.49
N SER A 356 -4.88 2.39 -5.20
CA SER A 356 -6.23 2.44 -4.62
C SER A 356 -7.05 1.18 -4.99
N PRO A 357 -8.11 0.84 -4.22
CA PRO A 357 -9.01 -0.26 -4.53
C PRO A 357 -10.00 0.03 -5.69
N GLY A 358 -9.63 0.92 -6.62
CA GLY A 358 -10.33 1.15 -7.89
C GLY A 358 -10.94 2.54 -8.08
N HIS A 359 -10.61 3.50 -7.22
CA HIS A 359 -11.18 4.85 -7.25
C HIS A 359 -10.11 5.93 -7.44
N HIS A 360 -10.44 6.96 -8.23
CA HIS A 360 -9.62 8.16 -8.46
C HIS A 360 -10.16 9.33 -7.62
N PRO A 361 -9.33 10.20 -7.00
CA PRO A 361 -9.82 11.26 -6.13
C PRO A 361 -10.61 12.32 -6.91
N THR A 362 -11.83 12.63 -6.46
CA THR A 362 -12.77 13.50 -7.19
C THR A 362 -12.37 14.98 -7.28
N TRP A 363 -11.38 15.40 -6.49
CA TRP A 363 -10.82 16.75 -6.51
C TRP A 363 -9.72 16.94 -7.58
N VAL A 364 -9.26 15.86 -8.23
CA VAL A 364 -8.32 15.92 -9.36
C VAL A 364 -9.05 16.36 -10.63
N ASP A 365 -8.50 17.36 -11.31
CA ASP A 365 -9.01 17.88 -12.58
C ASP A 365 -8.60 16.95 -13.73
N GLY A 366 -9.58 16.25 -14.29
CA GLY A 366 -9.35 15.29 -15.38
C GLY A 366 -8.68 15.89 -16.62
N ALA A 367 -8.99 17.15 -16.97
CA ALA A 367 -8.39 17.79 -18.14
C ALA A 367 -6.90 18.10 -17.89
N LYS A 368 -6.56 18.60 -16.70
CA LYS A 368 -5.15 18.85 -16.32
C LYS A 368 -4.38 17.53 -16.19
N ASN A 369 -4.94 16.54 -15.49
CA ASN A 369 -4.26 15.26 -15.25
C ASN A 369 -4.05 14.44 -16.55
N PHE A 370 -5.00 14.51 -17.49
CA PHE A 370 -4.89 13.82 -18.78
C PHE A 370 -3.97 14.54 -19.77
N LEU A 371 -4.00 15.88 -19.82
CA LEU A 371 -3.31 16.65 -20.87
C LEU A 371 -1.96 17.24 -20.45
N ALA A 372 -1.78 17.69 -19.20
CA ALA A 372 -0.65 18.58 -18.84
C ALA A 372 0.74 17.93 -18.94
N GLY A 373 0.82 16.60 -18.92
CA GLY A 373 2.05 15.86 -19.23
C GLY A 373 2.59 16.20 -20.63
N MET A 374 1.72 16.27 -21.63
CA MET A 374 2.07 16.49 -23.04
C MET A 374 1.73 17.89 -23.57
N CYS A 375 0.66 18.50 -23.07
CA CYS A 375 0.06 19.73 -23.59
C CYS A 375 0.19 20.90 -22.62
N GLY A 376 0.56 22.07 -23.14
CA GLY A 376 0.51 23.33 -22.40
C GLY A 376 1.54 24.35 -22.90
N GLY A 377 1.21 25.63 -22.74
CA GLY A 377 2.13 26.71 -23.09
C GLY A 377 3.33 26.80 -22.13
N ALA A 378 4.17 27.82 -22.33
CA ALA A 378 5.34 28.09 -21.50
C ALA A 378 5.03 28.12 -19.98
N ARG A 379 3.80 28.48 -19.58
CA ARG A 379 3.33 28.44 -18.19
C ARG A 379 3.33 27.04 -17.60
N VAL A 380 2.77 26.04 -18.29
CA VAL A 380 2.75 24.64 -17.84
C VAL A 380 4.17 24.06 -17.87
N GLN A 381 4.95 24.39 -18.91
CA GLN A 381 6.34 23.97 -19.01
C GLN A 381 7.19 24.50 -17.82
N ALA A 382 6.95 25.72 -17.37
CA ALA A 382 7.63 26.31 -16.21
C ALA A 382 7.24 25.67 -14.85
N LEU A 383 6.11 24.97 -14.74
CA LEU A 383 5.76 24.27 -13.50
C LEU A 383 6.67 23.06 -13.24
N ARG A 384 7.12 22.38 -14.30
CA ARG A 384 7.97 21.17 -14.23
C ARG A 384 9.29 21.40 -13.48
N SER A 385 9.84 22.61 -13.51
CA SER A 385 11.10 22.93 -12.82
C SER A 385 10.95 23.22 -11.33
N SER A 386 9.73 23.16 -10.77
CA SER A 386 9.40 23.74 -9.46
C SER A 386 8.84 22.78 -8.40
N GLY A 387 8.83 21.46 -8.65
CA GLY A 387 8.24 20.48 -7.71
C GLY A 387 6.71 20.50 -7.70
N THR A 388 6.11 20.92 -8.83
CA THR A 388 4.69 20.79 -9.10
C THR A 388 4.49 19.61 -10.04
N HIS A 389 3.58 18.71 -9.66
CA HIS A 389 3.26 17.50 -10.40
C HIS A 389 2.19 17.84 -11.43
N LEU A 390 2.43 17.45 -12.68
CA LEU A 390 1.49 17.62 -13.80
C LEU A 390 0.67 16.35 -14.05
N ARG A 391 0.92 15.29 -13.27
CA ARG A 391 0.22 14.02 -13.31
C ARG A 391 0.21 13.38 -11.93
N VAL A 392 -0.92 12.76 -11.60
CA VAL A 392 -1.11 11.77 -10.53
C VAL A 392 -1.70 10.52 -11.18
N THR A 393 -1.00 9.40 -11.07
CA THR A 393 -1.46 8.12 -11.63
C THR A 393 -2.12 7.28 -10.55
N THR A 394 -3.44 7.07 -10.65
CA THR A 394 -4.10 6.08 -9.81
C THR A 394 -3.94 4.69 -10.43
N VAL A 395 -3.40 3.75 -9.66
CA VAL A 395 -3.25 2.32 -10.02
C VAL A 395 -4.21 1.50 -9.17
N HIS A 396 -4.96 0.60 -9.78
CA HIS A 396 -5.80 -0.34 -9.06
C HIS A 396 -4.92 -1.35 -8.30
N GLN A 397 -5.14 -1.53 -6.99
CA GLN A 397 -4.32 -2.38 -6.11
C GLN A 397 -4.10 -3.80 -6.68
N ASP A 398 -5.13 -4.40 -7.26
CA ASP A 398 -5.08 -5.75 -7.84
C ASP A 398 -4.06 -5.93 -8.99
N ALA A 399 -3.51 -4.83 -9.53
CA ALA A 399 -2.42 -4.85 -10.52
C ALA A 399 -1.04 -5.14 -9.90
N VAL A 400 -0.87 -4.88 -8.60
CA VAL A 400 0.35 -5.22 -7.84
C VAL A 400 0.15 -6.44 -6.93
N MET A 401 -1.08 -6.84 -6.64
CA MET A 401 -1.39 -8.02 -5.81
C MET A 401 -1.27 -9.35 -6.57
N PRO A 402 -0.94 -10.47 -5.89
CA PRO A 402 -0.87 -11.78 -6.52
C PRO A 402 -2.21 -12.27 -7.07
N TYR A 403 -2.14 -13.02 -8.17
CA TYR A 403 -3.30 -13.68 -8.78
C TYR A 403 -3.89 -14.72 -7.81
N GLY A 404 -5.22 -14.83 -7.77
CA GLY A 404 -5.92 -15.63 -6.75
C GLY A 404 -5.78 -15.10 -5.31
N MET A 405 -5.14 -13.93 -5.11
CA MET A 405 -5.00 -13.28 -3.79
C MET A 405 -5.50 -11.84 -3.71
N ARG A 406 -6.30 -11.45 -4.70
CA ARG A 406 -6.97 -10.16 -4.76
C ARG A 406 -8.14 -10.11 -3.77
N LEU A 407 -8.84 -8.97 -3.67
CA LEU A 407 -9.85 -8.68 -2.63
C LEU A 407 -9.28 -8.62 -1.19
N THR A 408 -7.97 -8.43 -1.02
CA THR A 408 -7.42 -8.08 0.30
C THR A 408 -7.74 -6.63 0.69
N VAL A 409 -7.94 -6.40 1.99
CA VAL A 409 -7.99 -5.09 2.65
C VAL A 409 -6.94 -4.98 3.77
N ASP A 410 -5.95 -5.88 3.81
CA ASP A 410 -4.84 -5.75 4.74
C ASP A 410 -3.75 -4.81 4.21
N SER A 411 -3.59 -3.68 4.90
CA SER A 411 -2.53 -2.71 4.66
C SER A 411 -1.13 -3.35 4.60
N HIS A 412 -0.83 -4.35 5.43
CA HIS A 412 0.52 -4.92 5.49
C HIS A 412 0.81 -5.86 4.30
N VAL A 413 -0.20 -6.54 3.77
CA VAL A 413 -0.06 -7.37 2.56
C VAL A 413 -0.04 -6.48 1.31
N ILE A 414 -0.80 -5.39 1.27
CA ILE A 414 -0.72 -4.41 0.18
C ILE A 414 0.69 -3.77 0.15
N GLU A 415 1.22 -3.38 1.31
CA GLU A 415 2.56 -2.79 1.44
C GLU A 415 3.70 -3.73 1.00
N GLN A 416 3.54 -5.06 1.15
CA GLN A 416 4.50 -6.07 0.64
C GLN A 416 4.73 -5.96 -0.87
N HIS A 417 3.76 -5.44 -1.62
CA HIS A 417 3.77 -5.46 -3.08
C HIS A 417 3.81 -4.06 -3.73
N LEU A 418 3.87 -2.96 -2.96
CA LEU A 418 3.94 -1.60 -3.54
C LEU A 418 5.20 -1.38 -4.41
N TRP A 419 6.30 -2.07 -4.10
CA TRP A 419 7.51 -2.09 -4.96
C TRP A 419 7.28 -2.72 -6.35
N ARG A 420 6.14 -3.38 -6.59
CA ARG A 420 5.75 -3.92 -7.90
C ARG A 420 5.05 -2.91 -8.81
N VAL A 421 4.91 -1.65 -8.37
CA VAL A 421 4.59 -0.54 -9.27
C VAL A 421 5.59 -0.54 -10.44
N ARG A 422 5.08 -0.50 -11.67
CA ARG A 422 5.90 -0.62 -12.88
C ARG A 422 6.92 0.50 -12.96
N ASN A 423 8.16 0.11 -13.27
CA ASN A 423 9.33 0.96 -13.34
C ASN A 423 9.58 1.75 -12.04
N VAL A 424 9.34 1.13 -10.87
CA VAL A 424 9.68 1.75 -9.57
C VAL A 424 11.16 2.09 -9.49
N THR A 425 11.46 3.27 -8.95
CA THR A 425 12.83 3.72 -8.66
C THR A 425 13.54 2.84 -7.62
N SER A 426 14.88 2.83 -7.61
CA SER A 426 15.69 1.97 -6.72
C SER A 426 15.47 2.28 -5.23
N VAL A 427 15.11 3.52 -4.91
CA VAL A 427 14.41 3.90 -3.68
C VAL A 427 13.07 4.53 -4.05
N HIS A 428 11.99 4.21 -3.32
CA HIS A 428 10.68 4.87 -3.40
C HIS A 428 10.26 5.40 -2.02
N VAL A 429 9.43 6.45 -1.98
CA VAL A 429 8.82 6.96 -0.75
C VAL A 429 7.39 6.48 -0.65
N TYR A 430 7.11 5.64 0.34
CA TYR A 430 5.75 5.23 0.68
C TYR A 430 5.10 6.25 1.63
N MET A 431 3.86 6.64 1.31
CA MET A 431 3.00 7.48 2.15
C MET A 431 1.62 6.82 2.30
N ASN A 432 1.04 6.88 3.50
CA ASN A 432 -0.40 6.73 3.63
C ASN A 432 -1.08 8.09 3.38
N ASP A 433 -2.38 8.07 3.08
CA ASP A 433 -3.18 9.28 2.82
C ASP A 433 -3.22 10.30 3.97
N ASP A 434 -2.96 9.86 5.20
CA ASP A 434 -2.94 10.69 6.41
C ASP A 434 -1.57 11.29 6.78
N TYR A 435 -0.55 11.20 5.90
CA TYR A 435 0.81 11.70 6.16
C TYR A 435 1.01 13.11 5.61
N PHE A 436 1.71 13.99 6.33
CA PHE A 436 1.89 15.39 5.94
C PHE A 436 3.34 15.87 6.13
N VAL A 437 3.84 16.59 5.13
CA VAL A 437 5.13 17.30 5.18
C VAL A 437 4.89 18.71 5.73
N ASN A 438 5.47 19.06 6.87
CA ASN A 438 5.13 20.29 7.60
C ASN A 438 6.08 21.46 7.33
N ARG A 439 7.31 21.16 6.92
CA ARG A 439 8.38 22.11 6.64
C ARG A 439 9.23 21.60 5.50
N ASP A 440 10.00 22.48 4.88
CA ASP A 440 10.82 22.18 3.71
C ASP A 440 11.76 20.99 4.00
N VAL A 441 11.66 19.98 3.15
CA VAL A 441 12.42 18.72 3.21
C VAL A 441 13.55 18.79 2.19
N ALA A 442 14.77 18.45 2.58
CA ALA A 442 15.88 18.19 1.66
C ALA A 442 15.97 16.69 1.32
N ILE A 443 16.65 16.34 0.23
CA ILE A 443 16.94 14.92 -0.08
C ILE A 443 17.67 14.21 1.07
N THR A 444 18.48 14.96 1.82
CA THR A 444 19.24 14.49 2.99
C THR A 444 18.37 14.17 4.21
N ASP A 445 17.09 14.57 4.23
CA ASP A 445 16.15 14.13 5.24
C ASP A 445 15.57 12.74 4.92
N LEU A 446 15.63 12.30 3.66
CA LEU A 446 15.18 10.98 3.23
C LEU A 446 16.33 9.97 3.13
N LEU A 447 17.51 10.44 2.71
CA LEU A 447 18.71 9.63 2.45
C LEU A 447 19.93 10.18 3.19
N ASN A 448 20.79 9.33 3.74
CA ASN A 448 22.08 9.74 4.29
C ASN A 448 23.15 9.89 3.20
N GLU A 449 24.37 10.24 3.61
CA GLU A 449 25.54 10.38 2.73
C GLU A 449 25.95 9.11 1.96
N TYR A 450 25.44 7.92 2.30
CA TYR A 450 25.64 6.69 1.53
C TYR A 450 24.49 6.39 0.56
N GLY A 451 23.51 7.29 0.45
CA GLY A 451 22.24 7.03 -0.25
C GLY A 451 21.32 6.06 0.50
N GLY A 452 21.66 5.65 1.73
CA GLY A 452 20.83 4.75 2.53
C GLY A 452 19.69 5.50 3.22
N THR A 453 18.56 4.82 3.43
CA THR A 453 17.32 5.42 3.89
C THR A 453 17.38 5.88 5.35
N ILE A 454 16.84 7.06 5.66
CA ILE A 454 16.72 7.57 7.04
C ILE A 454 15.51 6.93 7.72
N VAL A 455 15.77 5.92 8.56
CA VAL A 455 14.76 5.21 9.34
C VAL A 455 14.35 6.06 10.55
N ARG A 456 13.05 6.37 10.66
CA ARG A 456 12.50 7.15 11.78
C ARG A 456 11.66 6.27 12.71
N THR A 457 11.91 6.38 14.00
CA THR A 457 11.25 5.54 15.02
C THR A 457 10.79 6.36 16.22
N GLU A 458 9.78 5.84 16.92
CA GLU A 458 9.40 6.34 18.24
C GLU A 458 10.44 5.93 19.30
N ARG A 459 10.37 6.52 20.49
CA ARG A 459 11.34 6.22 21.57
C ARG A 459 11.21 4.78 22.12
N GLY A 460 10.02 4.18 22.03
CA GLY A 460 9.75 2.88 22.65
C GLY A 460 10.53 1.73 22.02
N ILE A 461 11.06 0.85 22.86
CA ILE A 461 11.76 -0.37 22.45
C ILE A 461 10.77 -1.54 22.44
N ILE A 462 10.91 -2.41 21.45
CA ILE A 462 10.18 -3.68 21.36
C ILE A 462 11.03 -4.73 22.10
N ALA A 463 10.75 -4.89 23.40
CA ALA A 463 11.61 -5.64 24.32
C ALA A 463 11.80 -7.12 23.94
N ALA A 464 10.79 -7.75 23.32
CA ALA A 464 10.80 -9.17 22.98
C ALA A 464 9.92 -9.47 21.76
N GLY A 465 10.18 -10.59 21.08
CA GLY A 465 9.25 -11.21 20.15
C GLY A 465 8.26 -12.14 20.86
N ALA A 466 7.07 -12.33 20.29
CA ALA A 466 6.11 -13.34 20.73
C ALA A 466 5.22 -13.81 19.56
N VAL A 467 4.92 -15.10 19.47
CA VAL A 467 3.99 -15.61 18.44
C VAL A 467 2.56 -15.19 18.78
N ALA A 468 1.88 -14.52 17.84
CA ALA A 468 0.51 -14.07 18.04
C ALA A 468 -0.54 -15.19 17.89
N ASP A 469 -1.75 -14.87 18.37
CA ASP A 469 -2.97 -15.61 18.05
C ASP A 469 -3.53 -15.22 16.67
N GLY A 470 -4.63 -15.86 16.24
CA GLY A 470 -5.34 -15.53 15.00
C GLY A 470 -6.20 -14.25 15.07
N GLY A 471 -6.03 -13.41 16.10
CA GLY A 471 -6.71 -12.14 16.25
C GLY A 471 -6.20 -11.05 15.30
N ALA A 472 -6.66 -9.81 15.50
CA ALA A 472 -6.31 -8.65 14.65
C ALA A 472 -5.59 -7.52 15.43
N SER A 473 -5.00 -7.84 16.58
CA SER A 473 -4.35 -6.84 17.45
C SER A 473 -3.06 -6.32 16.83
N TRP A 474 -2.93 -5.00 16.73
CA TRP A 474 -1.72 -4.35 16.21
C TRP A 474 -0.51 -4.62 17.12
N ALA A 475 -0.68 -4.46 18.44
CA ALA A 475 0.37 -4.76 19.42
C ALA A 475 0.90 -6.19 19.27
N LYS A 476 0.02 -7.20 19.16
CA LYS A 476 0.43 -8.60 18.95
C LYS A 476 1.12 -8.79 17.60
N GLY A 477 0.69 -8.11 16.54
CA GLY A 477 1.36 -8.13 15.23
C GLY A 477 2.78 -7.55 15.24
N VAL A 478 3.02 -6.48 16.00
CA VAL A 478 4.38 -5.96 16.22
C VAL A 478 5.25 -6.98 16.95
N LEU A 479 4.75 -7.62 18.01
CA LEU A 479 5.49 -8.67 18.73
C LEU A 479 5.73 -9.93 17.87
N HIS A 480 4.80 -10.27 16.98
CA HIS A 480 4.97 -11.38 16.03
C HIS A 480 6.01 -11.07 14.96
N THR A 481 5.96 -9.86 14.39
CA THR A 481 6.99 -9.40 13.45
C THR A 481 8.35 -9.31 14.13
N GLN A 482 8.41 -8.92 15.40
CA GLN A 482 9.63 -8.95 16.21
C GLN A 482 10.14 -10.39 16.44
N GLN A 483 9.25 -11.37 16.65
CA GLN A 483 9.62 -12.78 16.75
C GLN A 483 10.29 -13.27 15.46
N PHE A 484 9.70 -12.95 14.30
CA PHE A 484 10.28 -13.23 12.98
C PHE A 484 11.65 -12.56 12.79
N ASN A 485 11.74 -11.24 13.02
CA ASN A 485 12.98 -10.48 12.89
C ASN A 485 14.10 -11.00 13.82
N THR A 486 13.75 -11.41 15.03
CA THR A 486 14.72 -11.94 16.01
C THR A 486 15.18 -13.34 15.60
N GLN A 487 14.27 -14.18 15.09
CA GLN A 487 14.63 -15.49 14.54
C GLN A 487 15.61 -15.35 13.37
N GLU A 488 15.30 -14.51 12.37
CA GLU A 488 16.07 -14.40 11.13
C GLU A 488 17.40 -13.61 11.25
N LEU A 489 17.47 -12.59 12.13
CA LEU A 489 18.64 -11.72 12.26
C LEU A 489 19.50 -12.04 13.50
N ASP A 490 18.93 -12.55 14.58
CA ASP A 490 19.66 -12.70 15.85
C ASP A 490 19.99 -14.16 16.20
N VAL A 491 19.09 -15.09 15.88
CA VAL A 491 19.18 -16.53 16.23
C VAL A 491 19.75 -17.37 15.09
N LEU A 492 19.26 -17.17 13.87
CA LEU A 492 19.75 -17.88 12.69
C LEU A 492 21.07 -17.25 12.21
N HIS A 493 22.02 -18.12 11.88
CA HIS A 493 23.31 -17.74 11.32
C HIS A 493 23.13 -17.05 9.97
N GLU A 494 23.99 -16.09 9.63
CA GLU A 494 23.88 -15.25 8.44
C GLU A 494 23.96 -15.99 7.08
N ASP A 495 24.40 -17.25 7.10
CA ASP A 495 24.40 -18.19 5.97
C ASP A 495 23.32 -19.29 6.05
N TYR A 496 22.34 -19.16 6.95
CA TYR A 496 21.23 -20.09 7.04
C TYR A 496 20.27 -19.98 5.83
N LEU A 497 20.13 -21.09 5.11
CA LEU A 497 19.19 -21.25 4.00
C LEU A 497 18.32 -22.51 4.25
N PRO A 498 16.98 -22.38 4.38
CA PRO A 498 16.10 -23.53 4.61
C PRO A 498 16.16 -24.54 3.46
N GLU A 499 16.36 -25.81 3.78
CA GLU A 499 16.39 -26.90 2.78
C GLU A 499 15.05 -27.05 2.02
N ALA A 500 13.93 -26.77 2.69
CA ALA A 500 12.61 -26.73 2.06
C ALA A 500 12.50 -25.61 1.00
N LEU A 501 13.10 -24.44 1.26
CA LEU A 501 13.13 -23.33 0.32
C LEU A 501 14.00 -23.66 -0.90
N VAL A 502 15.16 -24.30 -0.71
CA VAL A 502 16.01 -24.77 -1.82
C VAL A 502 15.27 -25.80 -2.67
N THR A 503 14.59 -26.75 -2.03
CA THR A 503 13.80 -27.79 -2.72
C THR A 503 12.67 -27.17 -3.55
N MET A 504 11.98 -26.17 -3.00
CA MET A 504 10.94 -25.41 -3.70
C MET A 504 11.50 -24.58 -4.87
N TRP A 505 12.65 -23.93 -4.70
CA TRP A 505 13.29 -23.18 -5.79
C TRP A 505 13.75 -24.09 -6.94
N ASP A 506 14.26 -25.28 -6.64
CA ASP A 506 14.64 -26.26 -7.67
C ASP A 506 13.38 -26.88 -8.34
N SER A 507 12.27 -27.11 -7.61
CA SER A 507 11.01 -27.62 -8.20
C SER A 507 10.29 -26.59 -9.08
N LEU A 508 10.23 -25.32 -8.64
CA LEU A 508 9.66 -24.18 -9.37
C LEU A 508 10.64 -23.58 -10.39
N LYS A 509 11.84 -24.17 -10.56
CA LYS A 509 12.89 -23.71 -11.49
C LYS A 509 13.27 -22.22 -11.31
N ARG A 510 13.24 -21.73 -10.07
CA ARG A 510 13.68 -20.36 -9.71
C ARG A 510 15.18 -20.17 -9.93
N VAL A 511 15.97 -21.25 -9.85
CA VAL A 511 17.44 -21.22 -9.99
C VAL A 511 17.85 -21.33 -11.47
N ASN A 512 18.29 -20.22 -12.07
CA ASN A 512 18.87 -20.20 -13.40
C ASN A 512 20.39 -20.36 -13.33
N ARG A 513 20.97 -21.11 -14.28
CA ARG A 513 22.43 -21.26 -14.43
C ARG A 513 22.81 -21.02 -15.88
N SER A 514 23.73 -20.11 -16.16
CA SER A 514 24.24 -19.92 -17.53
C SER A 514 25.09 -21.11 -17.96
N ALA A 515 25.00 -21.50 -19.24
CA ALA A 515 25.77 -22.61 -19.82
C ALA A 515 27.24 -22.25 -20.15
N SER A 516 27.71 -21.09 -19.71
CA SER A 516 29.05 -20.56 -19.97
C SER A 516 30.08 -21.08 -18.96
N ALA A 517 31.36 -21.10 -19.35
CA ALA A 517 32.47 -21.49 -18.46
C ALA A 517 32.61 -20.60 -17.20
N ALA A 518 32.06 -19.39 -17.23
CA ALA A 518 31.76 -18.60 -16.04
C ALA A 518 30.25 -18.71 -15.75
N ALA A 519 29.85 -19.78 -15.06
CA ALA A 519 28.44 -20.08 -14.79
C ALA A 519 27.87 -19.11 -13.74
N VAL A 520 27.15 -18.09 -14.18
CA VAL A 520 26.44 -17.19 -13.27
C VAL A 520 25.16 -17.89 -12.85
N THR A 521 25.01 -18.08 -11.54
CA THR A 521 23.73 -18.50 -10.95
C THR A 521 22.92 -17.25 -10.63
N SER A 522 21.64 -17.24 -11.00
CA SER A 522 20.67 -16.23 -10.54
C SER A 522 19.43 -16.93 -10.00
N ILE A 523 18.70 -16.24 -9.13
CA ILE A 523 17.41 -16.72 -8.62
C ILE A 523 16.34 -15.72 -9.08
N SER A 524 15.33 -16.22 -9.79
CA SER A 524 14.21 -15.42 -10.26
C SER A 524 13.41 -14.89 -9.07
N VAL A 525 13.08 -13.59 -9.09
CA VAL A 525 12.12 -13.02 -8.14
C VAL A 525 10.73 -13.63 -8.42
N PRO A 526 9.96 -14.05 -7.40
CA PRO A 526 8.70 -14.74 -7.62
C PRO A 526 7.67 -13.92 -8.43
N PRO A 527 7.06 -14.53 -9.47
CA PRO A 527 6.01 -13.89 -10.24
C PRO A 527 4.68 -13.93 -9.47
N LEU A 528 3.84 -12.94 -9.72
CA LEU A 528 2.55 -12.77 -9.02
C LEU A 528 1.52 -13.86 -9.35
N ASP A 529 1.71 -14.61 -10.43
CA ASP A 529 0.74 -15.58 -10.93
C ASP A 529 0.86 -16.97 -10.27
N GLU A 530 2.02 -17.31 -9.72
CA GLU A 530 2.31 -18.60 -9.05
C GLU A 530 2.08 -18.58 -7.53
N ALA A 531 1.99 -17.41 -6.89
CA ALA A 531 1.95 -17.30 -5.42
C ALA A 531 0.82 -18.13 -4.77
N VAL A 532 -0.33 -18.27 -5.44
CA VAL A 532 -1.46 -19.07 -4.93
C VAL A 532 -1.13 -20.55 -4.88
N ASP A 533 -0.41 -21.07 -5.88
CA ASP A 533 0.10 -22.44 -5.85
C ASP A 533 1.11 -22.62 -4.71
N VAL A 534 1.99 -21.62 -4.51
CA VAL A 534 3.00 -21.65 -3.43
C VAL A 534 2.34 -21.76 -2.06
N ALA A 535 1.36 -20.90 -1.78
CA ALA A 535 0.67 -20.83 -0.48
C ALA A 535 -0.14 -22.08 -0.10
N HIS A 536 -0.57 -22.86 -1.10
CA HIS A 536 -1.24 -24.15 -0.91
C HIS A 536 -0.27 -25.35 -0.87
N GLN A 537 0.89 -25.28 -1.54
CA GLN A 537 1.79 -26.42 -1.72
C GLN A 537 3.01 -26.42 -0.77
N TYR A 538 3.46 -25.25 -0.32
CA TYR A 538 4.69 -25.10 0.46
C TYR A 538 4.42 -24.28 1.73
N GLU A 539 4.08 -24.95 2.83
CA GLU A 539 3.86 -24.25 4.10
C GLU A 539 5.16 -23.59 4.63
N PRO A 540 5.06 -22.39 5.22
CA PRO A 540 6.19 -21.74 5.90
C PRO A 540 6.53 -22.47 7.21
N ASP A 541 7.79 -22.34 7.64
CA ASP A 541 8.23 -22.97 8.88
C ASP A 541 7.66 -22.20 10.10
N PRO A 542 7.12 -22.88 11.13
CA PRO A 542 6.50 -22.20 12.26
C PRO A 542 7.54 -21.47 13.12
N LEU A 543 7.29 -20.19 13.42
CA LEU A 543 8.09 -19.45 14.38
C LEU A 543 8.12 -20.15 15.76
N PRO A 544 9.26 -20.13 16.47
CA PRO A 544 9.35 -20.78 17.77
C PRO A 544 8.35 -20.16 18.75
N SER A 545 7.65 -20.99 19.53
CA SER A 545 6.63 -20.54 20.48
C SER A 545 7.20 -19.81 21.70
N LYS A 546 8.47 -20.10 22.05
CA LYS A 546 9.20 -19.38 23.11
C LYS A 546 9.55 -17.97 22.64
N SER A 547 9.17 -16.97 23.43
CA SER A 547 9.55 -15.56 23.22
C SER A 547 11.07 -15.42 23.04
N LEU A 548 11.48 -14.75 21.97
CA LEU A 548 12.88 -14.45 21.68
C LEU A 548 13.24 -13.02 22.12
N MET A 549 14.43 -12.86 22.68
CA MET A 549 14.99 -11.56 23.04
C MET A 549 15.91 -11.07 21.91
N PRO A 550 15.76 -9.83 21.43
CA PRO A 550 16.57 -9.34 20.33
C PRO A 550 18.00 -9.01 20.75
N ARG A 551 18.98 -9.30 19.89
CA ARG A 551 20.40 -8.96 20.13
C ARG A 551 20.66 -7.46 19.97
N ARG A 552 19.90 -6.79 19.11
CA ARG A 552 19.95 -5.33 18.87
C ARG A 552 18.61 -4.71 19.30
N PRO A 553 18.58 -3.56 19.99
CA PRO A 553 17.33 -2.87 20.28
C PRO A 553 16.56 -2.54 18.99
N ARG A 554 15.32 -3.02 18.89
CA ARG A 554 14.38 -2.64 17.81
C ARG A 554 13.31 -1.73 18.39
N ARG A 555 12.84 -0.75 17.62
CA ARG A 555 11.96 0.34 18.09
C ARG A 555 10.66 0.39 17.29
N TYR A 556 9.62 0.99 17.86
CA TYR A 556 8.37 1.20 17.14
C TYR A 556 8.58 2.13 15.94
N ALA A 557 8.09 1.76 14.76
CA ALA A 557 8.10 2.64 13.59
C ALA A 557 7.32 3.93 13.90
N THR A 558 7.86 5.08 13.49
CA THR A 558 7.09 6.33 13.55
C THR A 558 6.04 6.35 12.44
N HIS A 559 5.04 7.21 12.56
CA HIS A 559 4.07 7.45 11.50
C HIS A 559 4.53 8.65 10.66
N ALA A 560 5.38 8.38 9.68
CA ALA A 560 5.94 9.36 8.75
C ALA A 560 6.21 8.66 7.41
N PRO A 561 6.49 9.40 6.32
CA PRO A 561 6.86 8.80 5.03
C PRO A 561 8.03 7.83 5.17
N PHE A 562 7.89 6.64 4.58
CA PHE A 562 8.92 5.60 4.60
C PHE A 562 9.71 5.62 3.30
N ALA A 563 11.02 5.85 3.38
CA ALA A 563 11.91 5.64 2.23
C ALA A 563 12.32 4.17 2.17
N TYR A 564 12.07 3.51 1.04
CA TYR A 564 12.20 2.07 0.85
C TYR A 564 13.09 1.72 -0.34
N CYS A 565 14.17 0.99 -0.08
CA CYS A 565 15.01 0.37 -1.10
C CYS A 565 14.27 -0.82 -1.75
N ALA A 566 14.00 -0.73 -3.07
CA ALA A 566 13.21 -1.73 -3.79
C ALA A 566 13.88 -3.13 -3.82
N ASN A 567 15.21 -3.19 -3.81
CA ASN A 567 15.95 -4.46 -3.77
C ASN A 567 15.75 -5.24 -2.46
N MET A 568 15.47 -4.56 -1.33
CA MET A 568 15.17 -5.25 -0.07
C MET A 568 13.84 -6.02 -0.16
N PHE A 569 12.83 -5.45 -0.84
CA PHE A 569 11.56 -6.13 -1.08
C PHE A 569 11.70 -7.31 -2.05
N ARG A 570 12.53 -7.17 -3.11
CA ARG A 570 12.88 -8.30 -4.00
C ARG A 570 13.53 -9.44 -3.22
N PHE A 571 14.44 -9.13 -2.28
CA PHE A 571 15.00 -10.13 -1.37
C PHE A 571 13.93 -10.77 -0.48
N PHE A 572 13.05 -9.98 0.16
CA PHE A 572 11.99 -10.53 1.01
C PHE A 572 11.06 -11.47 0.25
N GLU A 573 10.52 -11.04 -0.89
CA GLU A 573 9.61 -11.85 -1.69
C GLU A 573 10.26 -13.14 -2.19
N THR A 574 11.58 -13.14 -2.43
CA THR A 574 12.32 -14.35 -2.87
C THR A 574 12.69 -15.27 -1.70
N ARG A 575 13.19 -14.72 -0.58
CA ARG A 575 13.68 -15.48 0.59
C ARG A 575 12.57 -15.94 1.54
N TYR A 576 11.44 -15.23 1.54
CA TYR A 576 10.27 -15.47 2.39
C TYR A 576 9.00 -15.69 1.56
N GLU A 577 9.17 -16.27 0.36
CA GLU A 577 8.10 -16.53 -0.62
C GLU A 577 6.94 -17.33 -0.01
N ARG A 578 7.24 -18.36 0.79
CA ARG A 578 6.24 -19.21 1.47
C ARG A 578 5.45 -18.42 2.51
N GLU A 579 6.16 -17.63 3.31
CA GLU A 579 5.62 -16.83 4.41
C GLU A 579 4.70 -15.73 3.87
N PHE A 580 5.15 -14.99 2.86
CA PHE A 580 4.39 -13.91 2.22
C PHE A 580 3.18 -14.46 1.45
N ALA A 581 3.36 -15.51 0.66
CA ALA A 581 2.25 -16.14 -0.07
C ALA A 581 1.20 -16.74 0.89
N ALA A 582 1.62 -17.40 1.98
CA ALA A 582 0.69 -17.95 2.96
C ALA A 582 -0.08 -16.86 3.72
N ALA A 583 0.58 -15.75 4.09
CA ALA A 583 -0.08 -14.59 4.70
C ALA A 583 -1.08 -13.96 3.72
N ALA A 584 -0.66 -13.64 2.49
CA ALA A 584 -1.52 -13.07 1.47
C ALA A 584 -2.74 -13.96 1.14
N LEU A 585 -2.56 -15.29 1.10
CA LEU A 585 -3.65 -16.25 0.89
C LEU A 585 -4.64 -16.27 2.06
N ARG A 586 -4.14 -16.48 3.28
CA ARG A 586 -4.95 -16.82 4.46
C ARG A 586 -5.47 -15.58 5.18
N HIS A 587 -4.82 -14.43 5.02
CA HIS A 587 -5.08 -13.18 5.76
C HIS A 587 -5.47 -12.04 4.82
N ARG A 588 -6.67 -12.13 4.21
CA ARG A 588 -7.27 -11.06 3.39
C ARG A 588 -7.60 -9.77 4.16
N SER A 589 -7.47 -9.79 5.49
CA SER A 589 -7.58 -8.64 6.38
C SER A 589 -6.71 -8.85 7.61
N ARG A 590 -6.17 -7.73 8.13
CA ARG A 590 -5.18 -7.68 9.22
C ARG A 590 -5.41 -8.72 10.30
N LYS A 591 -4.44 -9.61 10.44
CA LYS A 591 -4.20 -10.48 11.57
C LYS A 591 -3.00 -9.99 12.37
N ALA A 592 -2.90 -10.48 13.60
CA ALA A 592 -1.71 -10.34 14.42
C ALA A 592 -0.58 -11.30 13.99
N ARG A 593 -0.83 -12.17 13.00
CA ARG A 593 0.14 -13.08 12.40
C ARG A 593 0.74 -12.59 11.08
N ASP A 594 0.39 -11.38 10.65
CA ASP A 594 1.03 -10.77 9.49
C ASP A 594 2.38 -10.18 9.85
N LEU A 595 3.26 -10.12 8.85
CA LEU A 595 4.55 -9.45 8.95
C LEU A 595 4.36 -7.97 8.64
N PHE A 596 4.49 -7.11 9.65
CA PHE A 596 4.24 -5.69 9.53
C PHE A 596 5.46 -5.02 8.87
N ILE A 597 5.33 -4.65 7.60
CA ILE A 597 6.45 -4.29 6.72
C ILE A 597 7.37 -3.18 7.22
N PRO A 598 6.89 -2.07 7.82
CA PRO A 598 7.78 -1.08 8.41
C PRO A 598 8.74 -1.68 9.46
N PHE A 599 8.32 -2.71 10.20
CA PHE A 599 9.14 -3.37 11.21
C PHE A 599 10.08 -4.42 10.61
N VAL A 600 9.68 -5.12 9.54
CA VAL A 600 10.58 -6.02 8.79
C VAL A 600 11.66 -5.21 8.08
N TYR A 601 11.27 -4.22 7.27
CA TYR A 601 12.20 -3.37 6.52
C TYR A 601 13.19 -2.68 7.46
N ASN A 602 12.72 -2.02 8.53
CA ASN A 602 13.60 -1.33 9.48
C ASN A 602 14.57 -2.30 10.17
N ALA A 603 14.18 -3.54 10.47
CA ALA A 603 15.09 -4.50 11.08
C ALA A 603 16.19 -4.94 10.09
N PHE A 604 15.83 -5.28 8.86
CA PHE A 604 16.80 -5.77 7.86
C PHE A 604 17.68 -4.66 7.28
N ILE A 605 17.17 -3.46 7.02
CA ILE A 605 17.98 -2.36 6.45
C ILE A 605 19.04 -1.85 7.44
N MET A 606 18.74 -1.89 8.75
CA MET A 606 19.66 -1.49 9.81
C MET A 606 20.64 -2.60 10.23
N ALA A 607 20.34 -3.86 9.89
CA ALA A 607 21.18 -5.02 10.19
C ALA A 607 21.98 -5.49 8.97
N ARG A 608 21.31 -5.92 7.89
CA ARG A 608 21.92 -6.63 6.76
C ARG A 608 21.50 -6.03 5.40
N PRO A 609 21.75 -4.72 5.13
CA PRO A 609 21.37 -4.05 3.87
C PRO A 609 22.02 -4.69 2.62
N TRP A 610 23.11 -5.43 2.80
CA TRP A 610 23.78 -6.22 1.75
C TRP A 610 22.97 -7.44 1.28
N GLN A 611 22.02 -7.97 2.06
CA GLN A 611 21.19 -9.11 1.66
C GLN A 611 20.26 -8.79 0.49
N ALA A 612 19.91 -7.51 0.31
CA ALA A 612 19.12 -7.01 -0.80
C ALA A 612 19.77 -7.24 -2.18
N SER A 613 21.07 -7.50 -2.25
CA SER A 613 21.76 -7.71 -3.53
C SER A 613 21.18 -8.92 -4.29
N PRO A 614 20.89 -8.80 -5.60
CA PRO A 614 20.51 -9.94 -6.43
C PRO A 614 21.62 -11.02 -6.54
N LYS A 615 22.84 -10.71 -6.11
CA LYS A 615 23.97 -11.66 -6.01
C LYS A 615 23.97 -12.45 -4.71
N PHE A 616 23.31 -11.97 -3.65
CA PHE A 616 23.43 -12.58 -2.33
C PHE A 616 22.76 -13.96 -2.25
N LEU A 617 21.51 -14.11 -2.68
CA LEU A 617 20.83 -15.42 -2.64
C LEU A 617 21.53 -16.49 -3.51
N PRO A 618 22.03 -16.18 -4.73
CA PRO A 618 22.90 -17.11 -5.48
C PRO A 618 24.19 -17.50 -4.73
N TYR A 619 24.87 -16.55 -4.11
CA TYR A 619 26.06 -16.81 -3.28
C TYR A 619 25.73 -17.73 -2.09
N LEU A 620 24.64 -17.43 -1.38
CA LEU A 620 24.15 -18.19 -0.23
C LEU A 620 23.80 -19.65 -0.61
N LEU A 621 23.16 -19.84 -1.77
CA LEU A 621 22.82 -21.14 -2.31
C LEU A 621 24.06 -21.98 -2.64
N GLU A 622 25.13 -21.39 -3.17
CA GLU A 622 26.39 -22.11 -3.43
C GLU A 622 27.15 -22.39 -2.13
N LEU A 623 27.13 -21.47 -1.15
CA LEU A 623 27.71 -21.72 0.18
C LEU A 623 27.03 -22.90 0.89
N HIS A 624 25.69 -22.96 0.84
CA HIS A 624 24.88 -24.09 1.34
C HIS A 624 25.27 -25.42 0.68
N ARG A 625 25.37 -25.43 -0.66
CA ARG A 625 25.80 -26.62 -1.43
C ARG A 625 27.23 -27.04 -1.11
N SER A 626 28.16 -26.09 -1.03
CA SER A 626 29.58 -26.33 -0.71
C SER A 626 29.74 -27.04 0.64
N ARG A 627 29.06 -26.52 1.68
CA ARG A 627 29.07 -27.13 3.02
C ARG A 627 28.46 -28.53 3.06
N ARG A 628 27.33 -28.76 2.37
CA ARG A 628 26.71 -30.09 2.29
C ARG A 628 27.57 -31.13 1.58
N LEU A 629 28.42 -30.70 0.65
CA LEU A 629 29.39 -31.54 -0.05
C LEU A 629 30.71 -31.70 0.72
N GLY A 630 30.86 -31.08 1.89
CA GLY A 630 32.10 -31.10 2.67
C GLY A 630 33.28 -30.45 1.96
N ARG A 631 33.04 -29.56 0.99
CA ARG A 631 34.09 -28.90 0.23
C ARG A 631 34.85 -27.91 1.12
N THR A 632 36.18 -27.98 1.05
CA THR A 632 37.10 -27.05 1.72
C THR A 632 37.57 -25.93 0.80
N ASP A 633 37.08 -25.89 -0.45
CA ASP A 633 37.46 -24.88 -1.43
C ASP A 633 37.02 -23.48 -0.97
N ALA A 634 37.90 -22.49 -1.15
CA ALA A 634 37.57 -21.11 -0.86
C ALA A 634 36.42 -20.64 -1.77
N MET A 635 35.34 -20.12 -1.18
CA MET A 635 34.23 -19.51 -1.92
C MET A 635 34.74 -18.43 -2.89
N SER A 636 34.25 -18.46 -4.13
CA SER A 636 34.58 -17.45 -5.14
C SER A 636 34.26 -16.03 -4.63
N PRO A 637 35.19 -15.07 -4.75
CA PRO A 637 34.97 -13.71 -4.28
C PRO A 637 33.71 -13.08 -4.89
N THR A 638 32.75 -12.72 -4.04
CA THR A 638 31.48 -12.09 -4.44
C THR A 638 31.46 -10.66 -3.94
N GLN A 639 31.45 -9.71 -4.87
CA GLN A 639 31.46 -8.28 -4.54
C GLN A 639 30.04 -7.68 -4.65
N ILE A 640 29.58 -7.10 -3.54
CA ILE A 640 28.34 -6.32 -3.44
C ILE A 640 28.69 -4.86 -3.18
N VAL A 641 28.04 -3.96 -3.92
CA VAL A 641 28.09 -2.50 -3.68
C VAL A 641 26.80 -2.08 -2.96
N LEU A 642 26.92 -1.25 -1.92
CA LEU A 642 25.77 -0.71 -1.18
C LEU A 642 25.45 0.70 -1.68
N ASP A 643 24.62 0.76 -2.72
CA ASP A 643 24.30 1.99 -3.44
C ASP A 643 22.85 2.06 -3.97
N ASN A 644 21.99 1.13 -3.54
CA ASN A 644 20.60 0.87 -3.94
C ASN A 644 20.38 0.20 -5.30
N GLU A 645 21.40 0.06 -6.16
CA GLU A 645 21.27 -0.65 -7.45
C GLU A 645 21.66 -2.13 -7.31
N ASP A 646 22.71 -2.40 -6.54
CA ASP A 646 23.13 -3.75 -6.16
C ASP A 646 22.55 -4.12 -4.78
N GLY A 647 23.28 -3.87 -3.69
CA GLY A 647 22.72 -3.90 -2.33
C GLY A 647 22.18 -2.52 -1.92
N CYS A 648 21.34 -2.47 -0.89
CA CYS A 648 20.81 -1.20 -0.39
C CYS A 648 21.90 -0.38 0.32
N GLY A 649 21.82 0.95 0.24
CA GLY A 649 22.69 1.85 1.00
C GLY A 649 22.52 1.64 2.52
N PRO A 650 23.59 1.71 3.33
CA PRO A 650 23.51 1.57 4.78
C PRO A 650 22.58 2.64 5.39
N ALA A 651 21.56 2.24 6.14
CA ALA A 651 20.59 3.16 6.73
C ALA A 651 21.08 3.87 8.01
N SER A 652 20.50 5.02 8.32
CA SER A 652 20.70 5.74 9.59
C SER A 652 19.40 5.78 10.41
N LEU A 653 19.52 5.70 11.74
CA LEU A 653 18.38 5.75 12.65
C LEU A 653 18.20 7.14 13.27
N LEU A 654 16.96 7.63 13.25
CA LEU A 654 16.49 8.77 14.02
C LEU A 654 15.38 8.33 14.98
N SER A 655 15.75 8.18 16.27
CA SER A 655 14.88 7.62 17.31
C SER A 655 14.31 8.67 18.26
N GLY A 656 13.00 8.61 18.49
CA GLY A 656 12.30 9.43 19.48
C GLY A 656 11.88 10.81 18.95
N ALA A 657 10.89 11.41 19.62
CA ALA A 657 10.12 12.53 19.09
C ALA A 657 10.94 13.76 18.63
N ALA A 658 12.05 14.06 19.31
CA ALA A 658 12.89 15.23 18.98
C ALA A 658 13.75 15.04 17.73
N GLU A 659 14.08 13.80 17.38
CA GLU A 659 15.15 13.51 16.41
C GLU A 659 14.60 12.78 15.19
N SER A 660 13.54 11.98 15.36
CA SER A 660 12.67 11.60 14.23
C SER A 660 12.04 12.84 13.56
N ASP A 661 11.88 13.93 14.31
CA ASP A 661 11.22 15.18 13.91
C ASP A 661 9.79 14.92 13.37
N CYS A 662 9.04 14.11 14.15
CA CYS A 662 7.73 13.56 13.77
C CYS A 662 6.71 13.71 14.89
N VAL A 663 5.47 14.08 14.53
CA VAL A 663 4.33 14.08 15.48
C VAL A 663 3.25 13.11 15.02
N PHE A 664 3.02 12.07 15.82
CA PHE A 664 1.79 11.28 15.74
C PHE A 664 0.61 12.06 16.31
N ALA A 665 -0.48 12.13 15.55
CA ALA A 665 -1.78 12.63 15.99
C ALA A 665 -2.92 11.64 15.68
N LYS A 666 -3.97 11.71 16.50
CA LYS A 666 -5.23 10.99 16.30
C LYS A 666 -6.39 11.91 16.65
N PHE A 667 -7.26 12.19 15.70
CA PHE A 667 -8.48 12.96 15.96
C PHE A 667 -9.59 12.05 16.51
N LEU A 668 -10.45 12.60 17.36
CA LEU A 668 -11.55 11.93 18.06
C LEU A 668 -12.84 12.75 17.90
N ASN A 669 -13.98 12.19 18.32
CA ASN A 669 -15.24 12.95 18.40
C ASN A 669 -15.20 14.08 19.46
N ASN A 670 -14.14 14.14 20.27
CA ASN A 670 -13.92 15.19 21.26
C ASN A 670 -13.10 16.34 20.64
N LEU A 671 -13.79 17.42 20.27
CA LEU A 671 -13.19 18.58 19.61
C LEU A 671 -12.12 19.29 20.46
N THR A 672 -12.23 19.23 21.80
CA THR A 672 -11.25 19.83 22.72
C THR A 672 -9.93 19.06 22.71
N LEU A 673 -9.98 17.72 22.70
CA LEU A 673 -8.78 16.90 22.56
C LEU A 673 -8.11 17.08 21.18
N ASN A 674 -8.91 17.26 20.13
CA ASN A 674 -8.39 17.59 18.81
C ASN A 674 -7.69 18.96 18.77
N GLU A 675 -8.20 19.96 19.50
CA GLU A 675 -7.59 21.29 19.56
C GLU A 675 -6.21 21.25 20.25
N ALA A 676 -6.08 20.46 21.33
CA ALA A 676 -4.79 20.21 21.96
C ALA A 676 -3.79 19.50 21.01
N VAL A 677 -4.28 18.60 20.15
CA VAL A 677 -3.47 17.96 19.10
C VAL A 677 -3.04 18.96 18.01
N VAL A 678 -3.95 19.82 17.55
CA VAL A 678 -3.69 20.91 16.60
C VAL A 678 -2.60 21.85 17.12
N GLU A 679 -2.75 22.30 18.37
CA GLU A 679 -1.81 23.22 18.99
C GLU A 679 -0.46 22.54 19.26
N ARG A 680 -0.43 21.25 19.64
CA ARG A 680 0.82 20.48 19.72
C ARG A 680 1.58 20.42 18.39
N VAL A 681 0.89 20.18 17.26
CA VAL A 681 1.53 20.19 15.92
C VAL A 681 2.06 21.59 15.59
N ARG A 682 1.36 22.65 15.99
CA ARG A 682 1.82 24.04 15.81
C ARG A 682 3.06 24.37 16.66
N GLN A 683 3.07 23.97 17.92
CA GLN A 683 4.14 24.30 18.89
C GLN A 683 5.42 23.51 18.64
N VAL A 684 5.30 22.21 18.37
CA VAL A 684 6.44 21.35 18.00
C VAL A 684 6.97 21.73 16.62
N ASN A 685 6.08 22.07 15.69
CA ASN A 685 6.39 22.39 14.30
C ASN A 685 7.33 21.34 13.66
N PRO A 686 6.94 20.05 13.63
CA PRO A 686 7.83 18.95 13.23
C PRO A 686 8.25 19.02 11.75
N LEU A 687 9.07 18.09 11.26
CA LEU A 687 9.30 17.89 9.82
C LEU A 687 8.10 17.16 9.20
N TYR A 688 7.61 16.12 9.87
CA TYR A 688 6.44 15.33 9.46
C TYR A 688 5.40 15.23 10.58
N PHE A 689 4.13 15.07 10.21
CA PHE A 689 3.10 14.58 11.12
C PHE A 689 2.10 13.72 10.36
N ASN A 690 1.35 12.89 11.06
CA ASN A 690 0.21 12.15 10.50
C ASN A 690 -1.05 12.38 11.34
N ILE A 691 -2.24 12.17 10.77
CA ILE A 691 -3.50 12.29 11.53
C ILE A 691 -4.39 11.05 11.33
N ASN A 692 -4.31 10.12 12.26
CA ASN A 692 -5.21 8.98 12.27
C ASN A 692 -6.66 9.40 12.58
N ALA A 693 -7.60 9.02 11.71
CA ALA A 693 -9.03 9.24 11.92
C ALA A 693 -9.62 8.27 12.98
N GLY A 694 -9.79 8.77 14.21
CA GLY A 694 -10.45 8.06 15.31
C GLY A 694 -11.89 8.50 15.59
N PHE A 695 -12.55 9.13 14.62
CA PHE A 695 -13.78 9.91 14.84
C PHE A 695 -14.86 9.66 13.77
N SER A 696 -16.12 9.80 14.17
CA SER A 696 -17.33 9.53 13.39
C SER A 696 -18.21 10.77 13.14
N SER A 697 -17.98 11.89 13.84
CA SER A 697 -18.87 13.06 13.77
C SER A 697 -18.49 14.02 12.63
N ALA A 698 -19.50 14.74 12.12
CA ALA A 698 -19.31 15.74 11.07
C ALA A 698 -18.51 16.94 11.58
N GLU A 699 -18.70 17.33 12.84
CA GLU A 699 -18.02 18.47 13.47
C GLU A 699 -16.51 18.24 13.62
N ALA A 700 -16.11 17.00 13.94
CA ALA A 700 -14.70 16.61 13.98
C ALA A 700 -14.10 16.52 12.57
N SER A 701 -14.90 16.12 11.57
CA SER A 701 -14.52 16.17 10.15
C SER A 701 -14.24 17.60 9.70
N ASP A 702 -15.13 18.52 10.04
CA ASP A 702 -15.01 19.94 9.72
C ASP A 702 -13.86 20.61 10.50
N GLN A 703 -13.54 20.14 11.71
CA GLN A 703 -12.34 20.59 12.45
C GLN A 703 -11.06 20.14 11.76
N LEU A 704 -10.99 18.88 11.31
CA LEU A 704 -9.84 18.36 10.57
C LEU A 704 -9.64 19.11 9.23
N ARG A 705 -10.71 19.27 8.43
CA ARG A 705 -10.63 20.04 7.17
C ARG A 705 -10.16 21.47 7.41
N ARG A 706 -10.70 22.16 8.41
CA ARG A 706 -10.27 23.54 8.75
C ARG A 706 -8.79 23.60 9.17
N PHE A 707 -8.31 22.64 9.95
CA PHE A 707 -6.91 22.57 10.34
C PHE A 707 -5.99 22.35 9.13
N LEU A 708 -6.27 21.32 8.32
CA LEU A 708 -5.47 20.98 7.14
C LEU A 708 -5.49 22.09 6.09
N HIS A 709 -6.65 22.69 5.84
CA HIS A 709 -6.79 23.81 4.91
C HIS A 709 -6.07 25.08 5.39
N GLY A 710 -6.13 25.39 6.70
CA GLY A 710 -5.38 26.51 7.28
C GLY A 710 -3.86 26.32 7.23
N LYS A 711 -3.39 25.08 7.15
CA LYS A 711 -1.98 24.70 7.13
C LYS A 711 -1.40 24.58 5.72
N PHE A 712 -2.20 24.06 4.79
CA PHE A 712 -1.86 23.90 3.38
C PHE A 712 -2.94 24.56 2.51
N PRO A 713 -3.07 25.91 2.54
CA PRO A 713 -4.16 26.63 1.88
C PRO A 713 -4.05 26.63 0.36
N THR A 714 -2.81 26.59 -0.17
CA THR A 714 -2.51 26.68 -1.60
C THR A 714 -2.93 25.39 -2.32
N PRO A 715 -3.82 25.46 -3.34
CA PRO A 715 -4.13 24.30 -4.17
C PRO A 715 -2.94 23.86 -5.02
N VAL A 716 -2.79 22.54 -5.25
CA VAL A 716 -1.88 22.05 -6.30
C VAL A 716 -2.44 22.36 -7.69
N TYR A 717 -1.60 22.28 -8.72
CA TYR A 717 -2.03 22.57 -10.10
C TYR A 717 -3.18 21.66 -10.55
N LEU A 718 -3.11 20.38 -10.20
CA LEU A 718 -4.07 19.33 -10.56
C LEU A 718 -5.44 19.43 -9.88
N GLU A 719 -5.68 20.38 -8.97
CA GLU A 719 -6.99 20.52 -8.36
C GLU A 719 -8.02 21.16 -9.30
N VAL A 720 -9.27 20.74 -9.19
CA VAL A 720 -10.42 21.43 -9.77
C VAL A 720 -10.46 22.87 -9.23
N GLY A 721 -10.32 23.86 -10.11
CA GLY A 721 -10.17 25.28 -9.74
C GLY A 721 -8.79 25.66 -9.17
N GLY A 722 -7.79 24.78 -9.23
CA GLY A 722 -6.44 25.00 -8.71
C GLY A 722 -5.61 26.01 -9.50
N ARG A 723 -4.94 26.92 -8.77
CA ARG A 723 -3.91 27.88 -9.23
C ARG A 723 -4.28 28.85 -10.38
N THR A 724 -5.55 29.26 -10.51
CA THR A 724 -5.95 30.35 -11.43
C THR A 724 -6.79 31.48 -10.84
N SER A 725 -7.23 31.43 -9.59
CA SER A 725 -8.04 32.50 -8.96
C SER A 725 -7.35 33.88 -8.81
N SER A 726 -6.03 33.95 -9.04
CA SER A 726 -5.26 35.20 -9.14
C SER A 726 -4.58 35.42 -10.50
N ALA A 727 -4.75 34.50 -11.45
CA ALA A 727 -4.15 34.59 -12.78
C ALA A 727 -5.18 35.15 -13.77
N GLY A 728 -4.91 36.33 -14.33
CA GLY A 728 -5.86 37.09 -15.16
C GLY A 728 -6.35 36.34 -16.42
N ALA A 729 -7.30 36.96 -17.14
CA ALA A 729 -8.14 36.34 -18.18
C ALA A 729 -7.46 35.35 -19.16
N ALA A 730 -6.19 35.58 -19.54
CA ALA A 730 -5.43 34.66 -20.40
C ALA A 730 -5.22 33.26 -19.78
N ALA A 731 -5.01 33.17 -18.46
CA ALA A 731 -4.82 31.91 -17.75
C ALA A 731 -6.09 31.07 -17.67
N ALA A 732 -7.24 31.73 -17.47
CA ALA A 732 -8.57 31.11 -17.51
C ALA A 732 -8.95 30.70 -18.95
N ALA A 733 -8.52 31.44 -19.97
CA ALA A 733 -8.73 31.07 -21.36
C ALA A 733 -7.92 29.83 -21.79
N GLU A 734 -6.67 29.69 -21.30
CA GLU A 734 -5.84 28.48 -21.50
C GLU A 734 -6.47 27.26 -20.79
N GLU A 735 -6.92 27.42 -19.55
CA GLU A 735 -7.60 26.36 -18.79
C GLU A 735 -8.90 25.93 -19.49
N GLY A 736 -9.76 26.88 -19.89
CA GLY A 736 -10.96 26.59 -20.67
C GLY A 736 -10.71 26.04 -22.08
N ALA A 737 -9.50 26.21 -22.64
CA ALA A 737 -9.10 25.53 -23.88
C ALA A 737 -8.74 24.05 -23.62
N LEU A 738 -7.99 23.77 -22.54
CA LEU A 738 -7.69 22.40 -22.11
C LEU A 738 -8.96 21.62 -21.75
N SER A 739 -9.89 22.22 -21.00
CA SER A 739 -11.15 21.54 -20.64
C SER A 739 -12.03 21.21 -21.85
N ARG A 740 -12.03 22.07 -22.89
CA ARG A 740 -12.73 21.79 -24.16
C ARG A 740 -12.06 20.66 -24.93
N LEU A 741 -10.75 20.76 -25.15
CA LEU A 741 -9.96 19.70 -25.81
C LEU A 741 -10.14 18.34 -25.12
N PHE A 742 -10.12 18.32 -23.79
CA PHE A 742 -10.37 17.11 -23.02
C PHE A 742 -11.81 16.58 -23.22
N GLY A 743 -12.82 17.45 -23.14
CA GLY A 743 -14.21 17.06 -23.39
C GLY A 743 -14.44 16.49 -24.79
N ASP A 744 -13.85 17.13 -25.81
CA ASP A 744 -13.92 16.69 -27.21
C ASP A 744 -13.23 15.32 -27.39
N LEU A 745 -12.05 15.13 -26.78
CA LEU A 745 -11.35 13.83 -26.78
C LEU A 745 -12.16 12.75 -26.06
N MET A 746 -12.74 13.04 -24.88
CA MET A 746 -13.53 12.07 -24.11
C MET A 746 -14.86 11.70 -24.79
N ALA A 747 -15.30 12.44 -25.82
CA ALA A 747 -16.44 12.09 -26.66
C ALA A 747 -16.08 11.20 -27.87
N LEU A 748 -14.79 11.00 -28.17
CA LEU A 748 -14.34 10.09 -29.23
C LEU A 748 -14.56 8.61 -28.84
N PRO A 749 -14.77 7.71 -29.83
CA PRO A 749 -14.98 6.29 -29.54
C PRO A 749 -13.72 5.59 -29.01
N VAL A 750 -13.94 4.56 -28.19
CA VAL A 750 -12.91 3.62 -27.72
C VAL A 750 -13.09 2.29 -28.44
N VAL A 751 -12.00 1.78 -29.03
CA VAL A 751 -11.95 0.42 -29.57
C VAL A 751 -11.18 -0.47 -28.60
N GLY A 752 -11.86 -1.42 -27.97
CA GLY A 752 -11.23 -2.47 -27.18
C GLY A 752 -10.83 -3.64 -28.07
N VAL A 753 -9.72 -4.33 -27.78
CA VAL A 753 -9.36 -5.58 -28.46
C VAL A 753 -8.98 -6.65 -27.43
N VAL A 754 -9.62 -7.82 -27.49
CA VAL A 754 -9.42 -8.93 -26.55
C VAL A 754 -9.15 -10.25 -27.29
N SER A 755 -8.45 -11.17 -26.63
CA SER A 755 -8.17 -12.52 -27.18
C SER A 755 -9.29 -13.54 -26.96
N TYR A 756 -10.24 -13.26 -26.06
CA TYR A 756 -11.34 -14.15 -25.66
C TYR A 756 -12.59 -13.35 -25.27
N GLU A 757 -13.77 -13.93 -25.42
CA GLU A 757 -15.06 -13.29 -25.10
C GLU A 757 -15.19 -12.98 -23.59
N GLU A 758 -14.65 -13.85 -22.74
CA GLU A 758 -14.56 -13.66 -21.28
C GLU A 758 -13.77 -12.39 -20.86
N GLY A 759 -13.04 -11.74 -21.79
CA GLY A 759 -12.36 -10.47 -21.57
C GLY A 759 -13.21 -9.22 -21.85
N VAL A 760 -14.36 -9.34 -22.51
CA VAL A 760 -15.17 -8.19 -22.96
C VAL A 760 -15.75 -7.40 -21.78
N CYS A 761 -16.45 -8.08 -20.87
CA CYS A 761 -17.11 -7.43 -19.73
C CYS A 761 -16.12 -6.72 -18.78
N PRO A 762 -15.00 -7.37 -18.36
CA PRO A 762 -14.00 -6.69 -17.55
C PRO A 762 -13.33 -5.52 -18.28
N LEU A 763 -13.07 -5.64 -19.61
CA LEU A 763 -12.46 -4.56 -20.37
C LEU A 763 -13.38 -3.32 -20.41
N VAL A 764 -14.66 -3.50 -20.71
CA VAL A 764 -15.65 -2.40 -20.74
C VAL A 764 -15.71 -1.70 -19.38
N ARG A 765 -15.78 -2.44 -18.27
CA ARG A 765 -15.81 -1.84 -16.92
C ARG A 765 -14.52 -1.14 -16.55
N SER A 766 -13.37 -1.68 -16.94
CA SER A 766 -12.06 -1.07 -16.67
C SER A 766 -11.88 0.34 -17.27
N LEU A 767 -12.62 0.66 -18.35
CA LEU A 767 -12.61 2.00 -18.95
C LEU A 767 -13.08 3.10 -17.98
N ALA A 768 -13.87 2.74 -16.95
CA ALA A 768 -14.27 3.67 -15.90
C ALA A 768 -13.06 4.19 -15.10
N LEU A 769 -12.09 3.34 -14.75
CA LEU A 769 -10.84 3.80 -14.14
C LEU A 769 -9.90 4.39 -15.20
N ALA A 770 -9.77 3.75 -16.36
CA ALA A 770 -8.81 4.17 -17.39
C ALA A 770 -9.01 5.63 -17.85
N PHE A 771 -10.26 6.08 -17.96
CA PHE A 771 -10.61 7.47 -18.29
C PHE A 771 -11.13 8.26 -17.08
N ALA A 772 -10.86 7.81 -15.85
CA ALA A 772 -11.29 8.45 -14.59
C ALA A 772 -12.78 8.89 -14.57
N GLY A 773 -13.66 8.07 -15.14
CA GLY A 773 -15.09 8.33 -15.22
C GLY A 773 -15.51 9.42 -16.22
N HIS A 774 -14.61 9.93 -17.08
CA HIS A 774 -14.88 11.04 -17.99
C HIS A 774 -15.29 10.66 -19.42
N HIS A 775 -14.96 9.46 -19.91
CA HIS A 775 -15.29 9.03 -21.28
C HIS A 775 -16.82 8.92 -21.51
N ARG A 776 -17.29 9.42 -22.66
CA ARG A 776 -18.71 9.49 -23.07
C ARG A 776 -18.95 9.02 -24.52
N GLY A 777 -17.91 8.59 -25.23
CA GLY A 777 -18.02 8.03 -26.58
C GLY A 777 -18.61 6.61 -26.59
N GLY A 778 -18.89 6.11 -27.79
CA GLY A 778 -19.26 4.70 -27.98
C GLY A 778 -18.05 3.77 -27.81
N VAL A 779 -18.31 2.53 -27.38
CA VAL A 779 -17.28 1.50 -27.21
C VAL A 779 -17.49 0.39 -28.25
N ARG A 780 -16.43 -0.08 -28.89
CA ARG A 780 -16.50 -1.25 -29.79
C ARG A 780 -15.43 -2.25 -29.37
N VAL A 781 -15.82 -3.45 -28.95
CA VAL A 781 -14.88 -4.48 -28.52
C VAL A 781 -14.72 -5.53 -29.60
N SER A 782 -13.50 -5.64 -30.13
CA SER A 782 -13.12 -6.65 -31.10
C SER A 782 -12.55 -7.89 -30.43
N VAL A 783 -13.16 -9.05 -30.65
CA VAL A 783 -12.71 -10.34 -30.11
C VAL A 783 -11.91 -11.09 -31.19
N GLU A 784 -10.59 -11.20 -31.02
CA GLU A 784 -9.75 -11.96 -31.95
C GLU A 784 -10.00 -13.46 -31.78
N GLN A 785 -10.66 -14.09 -32.76
CA GLN A 785 -10.94 -15.52 -32.69
C GLN A 785 -9.67 -16.34 -32.97
N HIS A 786 -8.99 -16.76 -31.90
CA HIS A 786 -7.98 -17.82 -31.94
C HIS A 786 -8.67 -19.18 -32.17
N GLY A 787 -9.02 -19.48 -33.42
CA GLY A 787 -9.68 -20.73 -33.84
C GLY A 787 -9.11 -21.97 -33.14
N GLY A 788 -9.93 -22.54 -32.25
CA GLY A 788 -9.49 -23.42 -31.16
C GLY A 788 -10.53 -23.44 -30.03
N ALA A 789 -10.10 -23.87 -28.84
CA ALA A 789 -10.92 -23.95 -27.65
C ALA A 789 -11.20 -22.56 -27.03
N THR A 790 -12.40 -22.40 -26.44
CA THR A 790 -12.74 -21.26 -25.56
C THR A 790 -11.80 -21.18 -24.36
N LEU A 791 -11.74 -20.04 -23.67
CA LEU A 791 -10.88 -19.92 -22.48
C LEU A 791 -11.35 -20.89 -21.39
N ARG A 792 -12.68 -21.02 -21.20
CA ARG A 792 -13.30 -22.04 -20.34
C ARG A 792 -12.83 -23.48 -20.66
N GLU A 793 -12.80 -23.87 -21.93
CA GLU A 793 -12.31 -25.20 -22.34
C GLU A 793 -10.79 -25.34 -22.14
N ALA A 794 -10.02 -24.28 -22.35
CA ALA A 794 -8.58 -24.27 -22.08
C ALA A 794 -8.26 -24.45 -20.58
N ARG A 795 -9.00 -23.77 -19.69
CA ARG A 795 -8.94 -24.01 -18.23
C ARG A 795 -9.22 -25.47 -17.89
N ALA A 796 -10.25 -26.05 -18.53
CA ALA A 796 -10.66 -27.42 -18.31
C ALA A 796 -9.60 -28.44 -18.75
N ALA A 797 -9.04 -28.26 -19.95
CA ALA A 797 -7.98 -29.11 -20.49
C ALA A 797 -6.67 -29.02 -19.69
N LEU A 798 -6.35 -27.84 -19.14
CA LEU A 798 -5.18 -27.61 -18.29
C LEU A 798 -5.40 -27.99 -16.81
N GLY A 799 -6.63 -28.29 -16.40
CA GLY A 799 -6.98 -28.56 -15.01
C GLY A 799 -6.69 -27.40 -14.06
N HIS A 800 -6.80 -26.16 -14.54
CA HIS A 800 -6.49 -24.94 -13.76
C HIS A 800 -7.60 -24.67 -12.73
N ARG A 801 -7.20 -24.54 -11.45
CA ARG A 801 -8.12 -24.62 -10.31
C ARG A 801 -8.28 -23.32 -9.52
N VAL A 802 -7.49 -22.30 -9.86
CA VAL A 802 -7.62 -20.98 -9.24
C VAL A 802 -8.79 -20.26 -9.89
N VAL A 803 -9.72 -19.79 -9.07
CA VAL A 803 -10.91 -19.04 -9.47
C VAL A 803 -11.15 -17.94 -8.45
N SER A 804 -11.73 -16.81 -8.85
CA SER A 804 -12.38 -15.93 -7.88
C SER A 804 -13.77 -16.46 -7.53
N ALA A 805 -14.09 -16.52 -6.23
CA ALA A 805 -15.45 -16.80 -5.76
C ALA A 805 -16.23 -15.52 -5.36
N MET A 806 -15.71 -14.33 -5.68
CA MET A 806 -16.38 -13.07 -5.38
C MET A 806 -17.67 -12.92 -6.23
N PRO A 807 -18.84 -12.66 -5.63
CA PRO A 807 -20.05 -12.39 -6.38
C PRO A 807 -19.93 -11.08 -7.18
N ALA A 808 -20.05 -11.16 -8.50
CA ALA A 808 -20.09 -10.00 -9.40
C ALA A 808 -21.28 -10.11 -10.37
N PRO A 809 -22.00 -9.01 -10.64
CA PRO A 809 -22.98 -8.95 -11.72
C PRO A 809 -22.35 -9.18 -13.09
N ALA A 810 -22.98 -10.01 -13.92
CA ALA A 810 -22.64 -10.15 -15.34
C ALA A 810 -22.99 -8.86 -16.11
N CYS A 811 -22.28 -8.58 -17.22
CA CYS A 811 -22.58 -7.41 -18.03
C CYS A 811 -23.86 -7.59 -18.86
N THR A 812 -24.61 -6.49 -19.01
CA THR A 812 -25.58 -6.31 -20.10
C THR A 812 -25.32 -4.94 -20.72
N TYR A 813 -25.24 -4.84 -22.05
CA TYR A 813 -24.71 -3.66 -22.73
C TYR A 813 -25.78 -2.74 -23.30
N LYS A 814 -25.52 -1.42 -23.31
CA LYS A 814 -26.29 -0.44 -24.08
C LYS A 814 -25.97 -0.53 -25.57
N GLU A 815 -26.84 0.02 -26.41
CA GLU A 815 -26.63 0.16 -27.88
C GLU A 815 -25.32 0.91 -28.25
N GLN A 816 -24.74 1.67 -27.31
CA GLN A 816 -23.47 2.38 -27.47
C GLN A 816 -22.23 1.47 -27.36
N VAL A 817 -22.41 0.20 -27.00
CA VAL A 817 -21.35 -0.81 -26.89
C VAL A 817 -21.63 -1.95 -27.88
N SER A 818 -20.77 -2.12 -28.89
CA SER A 818 -20.82 -3.29 -29.79
C SER A 818 -19.70 -4.29 -29.47
N VAL A 819 -19.97 -5.57 -29.75
CA VAL A 819 -18.99 -6.65 -29.70
C VAL A 819 -18.93 -7.29 -31.09
N ASP A 820 -17.76 -7.26 -31.69
CA ASP A 820 -17.53 -7.64 -33.08
C ASP A 820 -16.40 -8.68 -33.15
N PRO A 821 -16.46 -9.69 -34.05
CA PRO A 821 -15.32 -10.56 -34.28
C PRO A 821 -14.17 -9.78 -34.95
N ALA A 822 -12.93 -10.15 -34.62
CA ALA A 822 -11.73 -9.74 -35.35
C ALA A 822 -11.03 -10.95 -35.97
N ALA A 823 -10.42 -10.72 -37.13
CA ALA A 823 -9.68 -11.76 -37.83
C ALA A 823 -8.36 -12.05 -37.10
N ARG A 824 -7.92 -13.31 -37.11
CA ARG A 824 -6.65 -13.70 -36.48
C ARG A 824 -5.48 -12.96 -37.14
N GLY A 825 -4.68 -12.27 -36.34
CA GLY A 825 -3.54 -11.47 -36.81
C GLY A 825 -3.93 -10.13 -37.47
N GLU A 826 -5.19 -9.68 -37.39
CA GLU A 826 -5.61 -8.35 -37.84
C GLU A 826 -4.84 -7.27 -37.05
N SER A 827 -4.28 -6.29 -37.77
CA SER A 827 -3.50 -5.23 -37.14
C SER A 827 -4.39 -4.23 -36.41
N VAL A 828 -3.84 -3.55 -35.40
CA VAL A 828 -4.57 -2.51 -34.65
C VAL A 828 -5.16 -1.43 -35.56
N ALA A 829 -4.44 -1.04 -36.61
CA ALA A 829 -4.91 -0.04 -37.57
C ALA A 829 -6.07 -0.54 -38.45
N GLU A 830 -6.11 -1.84 -38.79
CA GLU A 830 -7.21 -2.46 -39.53
C GLU A 830 -8.47 -2.58 -38.66
N ILE A 831 -8.31 -3.11 -37.44
CA ILE A 831 -9.39 -3.20 -36.45
C ILE A 831 -9.98 -1.80 -36.19
N ALA A 832 -9.12 -0.79 -35.95
CA ALA A 832 -9.56 0.58 -35.72
C ALA A 832 -10.31 1.18 -36.93
N ARG A 833 -9.79 1.02 -38.16
CA ARG A 833 -10.47 1.47 -39.39
C ARG A 833 -11.84 0.81 -39.56
N ARG A 834 -11.91 -0.51 -39.40
CA ARG A 834 -13.16 -1.28 -39.51
C ARG A 834 -14.16 -0.87 -38.43
N ALA A 835 -13.73 -0.76 -37.18
CA ALA A 835 -14.56 -0.38 -36.06
C ALA A 835 -15.06 1.06 -36.18
N MET A 836 -14.25 2.01 -36.66
CA MET A 836 -14.63 3.44 -36.74
C MET A 836 -15.43 3.78 -38.01
N GLY A 837 -15.40 2.94 -39.05
CA GLY A 837 -16.22 3.07 -40.25
C GLY A 837 -15.70 4.11 -41.25
N GLU A 838 -16.58 4.74 -42.03
CA GLU A 838 -16.20 5.96 -42.76
C GLU A 838 -15.79 7.03 -41.76
N MET A 839 -14.50 7.36 -41.75
CA MET A 839 -13.83 8.25 -40.81
C MET A 839 -14.41 9.67 -40.86
N ARG A 840 -15.51 9.94 -40.13
CA ARG A 840 -16.17 11.24 -40.00
C ARG A 840 -15.97 11.80 -38.59
N GLY A 841 -15.50 13.04 -38.48
CA GLY A 841 -15.18 13.69 -37.20
C GLY A 841 -13.86 13.24 -36.56
N GLY A 842 -13.26 14.09 -35.74
CA GLY A 842 -11.99 13.87 -35.05
C GLY A 842 -11.51 15.15 -34.37
N VAL A 843 -10.59 15.04 -33.42
CA VAL A 843 -10.09 16.15 -32.60
C VAL A 843 -8.66 16.47 -32.96
N GLU A 844 -8.39 17.71 -33.36
CA GLU A 844 -7.03 18.17 -33.68
C GLU A 844 -6.28 18.54 -32.40
N LEU A 845 -5.12 17.92 -32.20
CA LEU A 845 -4.24 18.27 -31.09
C LEU A 845 -3.55 19.61 -31.39
N PRO A 846 -3.67 20.63 -30.52
CA PRO A 846 -3.05 21.92 -30.73
C PRO A 846 -1.53 21.82 -30.72
N TRP A 847 -0.85 22.81 -31.32
CA TRP A 847 0.61 22.91 -31.33
C TRP A 847 1.25 22.98 -29.93
N THR A 848 0.46 23.27 -28.89
CA THR A 848 0.89 23.23 -27.49
C THR A 848 1.04 21.81 -26.93
N CYS A 849 0.58 20.77 -27.65
CA CYS A 849 0.83 19.37 -27.36
C CYS A 849 2.14 18.91 -28.03
N GLY A 850 3.14 18.61 -27.21
CA GLY A 850 4.48 18.20 -27.65
C GLY A 850 4.58 16.74 -28.12
N GLY A 851 5.81 16.23 -28.21
CA GLY A 851 6.08 14.81 -28.47
C GLY A 851 5.65 14.28 -29.84
N GLY A 852 5.55 15.15 -30.86
CA GLY A 852 5.10 14.78 -32.22
C GLY A 852 3.58 14.72 -32.39
N GLY A 853 2.79 15.01 -31.33
CA GLY A 853 1.33 15.03 -31.40
C GLY A 853 0.72 16.28 -32.06
N ALA A 854 1.47 17.38 -32.15
CA ALA A 854 1.01 18.65 -32.70
C ALA A 854 0.45 18.52 -34.13
N GLY A 855 -0.80 18.91 -34.34
CA GLY A 855 -1.46 18.86 -35.65
C GLY A 855 -1.98 17.47 -36.06
N LEU A 856 -1.81 16.44 -35.23
CA LEU A 856 -2.49 15.16 -35.44
C LEU A 856 -3.98 15.30 -35.17
N ARG A 857 -4.81 14.67 -36.00
CA ARG A 857 -6.26 14.56 -35.82
C ARG A 857 -6.59 13.19 -35.22
N VAL A 858 -6.87 13.18 -33.92
CA VAL A 858 -7.24 11.98 -33.17
C VAL A 858 -8.66 11.57 -33.55
N ARG A 859 -8.82 10.30 -33.94
CA ARG A 859 -10.08 9.73 -34.45
C ARG A 859 -10.77 8.84 -33.41
N GLY A 860 -10.01 8.35 -32.44
CA GLY A 860 -10.47 7.55 -31.31
C GLY A 860 -9.30 6.96 -30.52
N PHE A 861 -9.62 6.24 -29.46
CA PHE A 861 -8.66 5.48 -28.65
C PHE A 861 -8.71 4.00 -29.00
N VAL A 862 -7.60 3.30 -28.83
CA VAL A 862 -7.56 1.82 -28.87
C VAL A 862 -6.90 1.30 -27.60
N VAL A 863 -7.57 0.34 -26.95
CA VAL A 863 -7.03 -0.44 -25.84
C VAL A 863 -6.79 -1.87 -26.35
N ASP A 864 -5.57 -2.14 -26.82
CA ASP A 864 -5.18 -3.47 -27.31
C ASP A 864 -4.77 -4.35 -26.12
N ALA A 865 -5.77 -5.01 -25.54
CA ALA A 865 -5.66 -5.89 -24.38
C ALA A 865 -5.31 -7.34 -24.78
N ARG A 866 -5.01 -7.60 -26.06
CA ARG A 866 -4.64 -8.93 -26.56
C ARG A 866 -3.36 -9.44 -25.92
N THR A 867 -3.28 -10.75 -25.84
CA THR A 867 -2.20 -11.47 -25.16
C THR A 867 -1.48 -12.29 -26.22
N ARG A 868 -0.57 -11.65 -26.97
CA ARG A 868 -0.03 -12.23 -28.21
C ARG A 868 0.73 -13.54 -27.96
N GLY A 869 0.21 -14.62 -28.53
CA GLY A 869 0.78 -15.96 -28.43
C GLY A 869 0.00 -16.97 -29.27
N ALA A 870 0.52 -18.19 -29.37
CA ALA A 870 -0.24 -19.34 -29.86
C ALA A 870 -1.35 -19.72 -28.84
N PRO A 871 -2.30 -20.63 -29.15
CA PRO A 871 -3.39 -20.97 -28.23
C PRO A 871 -2.90 -21.31 -26.83
N VAL A 872 -3.67 -20.94 -25.81
CA VAL A 872 -3.37 -21.21 -24.39
C VAL A 872 -3.06 -22.70 -24.18
N ARG A 873 -1.82 -22.99 -23.76
CA ARG A 873 -1.23 -24.34 -23.68
C ARG A 873 -0.52 -24.63 -22.35
N SER A 874 -0.54 -23.69 -21.40
CA SER A 874 0.05 -23.83 -20.08
C SER A 874 -0.71 -22.98 -19.06
N ALA A 875 -0.60 -23.31 -17.76
CA ALA A 875 -1.24 -22.55 -16.70
C ALA A 875 -0.77 -21.09 -16.63
N ALA A 876 0.52 -20.81 -16.88
CA ALA A 876 1.04 -19.45 -16.98
C ALA A 876 0.41 -18.67 -18.15
N ALA A 877 0.38 -19.25 -19.36
CA ALA A 877 -0.26 -18.63 -20.52
C ALA A 877 -1.77 -18.43 -20.33
N LEU A 878 -2.40 -19.24 -19.47
CA LEU A 878 -3.81 -19.15 -19.11
C LEU A 878 -4.10 -18.00 -18.12
N ARG A 879 -3.24 -17.82 -17.10
CA ARG A 879 -3.33 -16.70 -16.14
C ARG A 879 -3.14 -15.35 -16.82
N ASP A 880 -2.39 -15.37 -17.91
CA ASP A 880 -2.10 -14.24 -18.79
C ASP A 880 -3.02 -14.15 -20.01
N ALA A 881 -4.09 -14.93 -20.13
CA ALA A 881 -4.93 -14.99 -21.33
C ALA A 881 -5.92 -13.82 -21.46
N LEU A 882 -6.37 -13.27 -20.34
CA LEU A 882 -7.12 -12.02 -20.27
C LEU A 882 -6.25 -10.94 -19.63
N ALA A 883 -6.43 -9.70 -20.07
CA ALA A 883 -5.83 -8.52 -19.44
C ALA A 883 -6.79 -7.34 -19.54
N VAL A 884 -6.76 -6.44 -18.56
CA VAL A 884 -7.48 -5.15 -18.59
C VAL A 884 -6.61 -4.03 -18.03
N PRO A 885 -6.75 -2.79 -18.52
CA PRO A 885 -6.03 -1.66 -17.94
C PRO A 885 -6.42 -1.46 -16.48
N ALA A 886 -5.42 -1.10 -15.68
CA ALA A 886 -5.53 -1.04 -14.23
C ALA A 886 -4.94 0.25 -13.66
N GLN A 887 -4.98 1.32 -14.44
CA GLN A 887 -4.64 2.67 -13.98
C GLN A 887 -5.43 3.72 -14.75
N THR A 888 -5.48 4.93 -14.21
CA THR A 888 -5.85 6.14 -14.96
C THR A 888 -4.82 6.42 -16.06
N LEU A 889 -5.29 6.56 -17.29
CA LEU A 889 -4.47 6.89 -18.46
C LEU A 889 -4.38 8.40 -18.65
N SER A 890 -3.27 8.86 -19.22
CA SER A 890 -3.08 10.24 -19.71
C SER A 890 -2.57 10.23 -21.15
N LEU A 891 -2.50 11.40 -21.81
CA LEU A 891 -2.15 11.48 -23.24
C LEU A 891 -0.75 10.93 -23.58
N GLU A 892 0.18 10.97 -22.64
CA GLU A 892 1.54 10.40 -22.75
C GLU A 892 1.58 8.86 -22.71
N ASP A 893 0.52 8.20 -22.21
CA ASP A 893 0.41 6.73 -22.20
C ASP A 893 0.02 6.15 -23.57
N PHE A 894 -0.28 6.99 -24.57
CA PHE A 894 -0.74 6.54 -25.88
C PHE A 894 0.30 6.81 -26.96
N ARG A 895 0.53 5.83 -27.82
CA ARG A 895 1.23 6.04 -29.10
C ARG A 895 0.24 6.33 -30.22
N ALA A 896 0.55 7.30 -31.08
CA ALA A 896 -0.24 7.58 -32.27
C ALA A 896 -0.02 6.49 -33.34
N VAL A 897 -1.10 6.01 -33.95
CA VAL A 897 -1.08 5.07 -35.08
C VAL A 897 -1.95 5.61 -36.21
N ALA A 898 -1.38 5.78 -37.40
CA ALA A 898 -2.09 6.27 -38.58
C ALA A 898 -3.19 5.30 -39.02
N VAL A 899 -4.37 5.86 -39.33
CA VAL A 899 -5.58 5.11 -39.72
C VAL A 899 -6.35 5.74 -40.88
N GLY A 900 -6.13 7.02 -41.19
CA GLY A 900 -6.80 7.67 -42.32
C GLY A 900 -6.00 7.63 -43.63
N PRO A 901 -6.56 8.19 -44.71
CA PRO A 901 -5.84 8.40 -45.97
C PRO A 901 -4.79 9.54 -45.87
N SER A 902 -4.89 10.37 -44.84
CA SER A 902 -3.85 11.33 -44.43
C SER A 902 -3.02 10.72 -43.31
N GLU A 903 -1.70 10.87 -43.35
CA GLU A 903 -0.79 10.44 -42.27
C GLU A 903 -1.09 11.15 -40.93
N GLY A 904 -1.75 12.31 -40.96
CA GLY A 904 -2.17 13.05 -39.77
C GLY A 904 -3.45 12.52 -39.09
N ASP A 905 -4.20 11.61 -39.72
CA ASP A 905 -5.40 11.00 -39.11
C ASP A 905 -4.99 9.74 -38.31
N VAL A 906 -5.04 9.85 -36.98
CA VAL A 906 -4.49 8.83 -36.06
C VAL A 906 -5.48 8.32 -35.02
N VAL A 907 -5.25 7.11 -34.52
CA VAL A 907 -5.79 6.65 -33.23
C VAL A 907 -4.71 6.66 -32.17
N LEU A 908 -5.13 6.86 -30.92
CA LEU A 908 -4.27 6.81 -29.75
C LEU A 908 -4.33 5.41 -29.15
N VAL A 909 -3.24 4.65 -29.27
CA VAL A 909 -3.15 3.24 -28.87
C VAL A 909 -2.40 3.10 -27.55
N VAL A 910 -3.00 2.41 -26.59
CA VAL A 910 -2.31 1.78 -25.47
C VAL A 910 -2.42 0.27 -25.66
N SER A 911 -1.34 -0.47 -25.40
CA SER A 911 -1.35 -1.93 -25.53
C SER A 911 -0.67 -2.61 -24.34
N ARG A 912 -1.01 -3.88 -24.12
CA ARG A 912 -0.33 -4.72 -23.13
C ARG A 912 1.17 -4.88 -23.44
N GLU A 913 1.57 -4.87 -24.71
CA GLU A 913 2.99 -4.99 -25.10
C GLU A 913 3.79 -3.72 -24.77
N ASP A 914 3.19 -2.56 -24.99
CA ASP A 914 3.80 -1.25 -24.71
C ASP A 914 3.83 -0.94 -23.19
N ALA A 915 3.10 -1.73 -22.37
CA ALA A 915 2.88 -1.49 -20.94
C ALA A 915 4.14 -1.40 -20.07
N GLU A 916 5.20 -2.13 -20.42
CA GLU A 916 6.48 -2.04 -19.70
C GLU A 916 7.23 -0.75 -20.05
N ALA A 917 7.31 -0.42 -21.34
CA ALA A 917 7.94 0.82 -21.82
C ALA A 917 7.19 2.08 -21.35
N GLN A 918 5.86 2.01 -21.25
CA GLN A 918 4.99 3.13 -20.83
C GLN A 918 4.65 3.12 -19.33
N ALA A 919 5.15 2.14 -18.56
CA ALA A 919 4.81 1.92 -17.15
C ALA A 919 3.29 1.79 -16.85
N VAL A 920 2.49 1.35 -17.82
CA VAL A 920 1.03 1.21 -17.70
C VAL A 920 0.69 -0.08 -16.98
N HIS A 921 -0.12 0.01 -15.92
CA HIS A 921 -0.55 -1.15 -15.13
C HIS A 921 -1.72 -1.88 -15.78
N TRP A 922 -1.69 -3.21 -15.70
CA TRP A 922 -2.72 -4.12 -16.20
C TRP A 922 -3.00 -5.19 -15.14
N VAL A 923 -4.24 -5.69 -15.09
CA VAL A 923 -4.64 -6.85 -14.30
C VAL A 923 -4.89 -8.02 -15.25
N ASN A 924 -4.17 -9.12 -15.06
CA ASN A 924 -4.33 -10.34 -15.85
C ASN A 924 -5.26 -11.34 -15.15
N GLY A 925 -5.92 -12.23 -15.92
CA GLY A 925 -6.82 -13.25 -15.37
C GLY A 925 -7.05 -14.44 -16.30
N ALA A 926 -7.57 -15.53 -15.73
CA ALA A 926 -7.93 -16.76 -16.46
C ALA A 926 -9.44 -16.91 -16.66
N SER A 927 -10.27 -16.03 -16.10
CA SER A 927 -11.73 -16.04 -16.24
C SER A 927 -12.29 -14.61 -16.19
N GLU A 928 -13.54 -14.42 -16.64
CA GLU A 928 -14.27 -13.16 -16.45
C GLU A 928 -14.32 -12.78 -14.97
N SER A 929 -14.72 -13.71 -14.10
CA SER A 929 -14.84 -13.50 -12.64
C SER A 929 -13.51 -13.15 -11.97
N ASP A 930 -12.36 -13.62 -12.48
CA ASP A 930 -11.02 -13.27 -11.99
C ASP A 930 -10.66 -11.78 -12.20
N LEU A 931 -11.35 -11.11 -13.14
CA LEU A 931 -11.18 -9.69 -13.46
C LEU A 931 -12.35 -8.85 -12.97
N LEU A 932 -13.57 -9.39 -12.92
CA LEU A 932 -14.71 -8.66 -12.35
C LEU A 932 -14.58 -8.42 -10.84
N LEU A 933 -13.77 -9.20 -10.11
CA LEU A 933 -13.45 -8.85 -8.70
C LEU A 933 -12.73 -7.49 -8.57
N THR A 934 -12.07 -7.03 -9.64
CA THR A 934 -11.40 -5.72 -9.76
C THR A 934 -12.43 -4.64 -10.07
N TYR A 935 -13.30 -4.87 -11.06
CA TYR A 935 -14.36 -3.94 -11.48
C TYR A 935 -15.76 -4.61 -11.39
N PRO A 936 -16.31 -4.79 -10.18
CA PRO A 936 -17.47 -5.66 -9.99
C PRO A 936 -18.80 -5.05 -10.39
N LEU A 937 -18.98 -3.73 -10.34
CA LEU A 937 -20.29 -3.12 -10.54
C LEU A 937 -20.55 -2.73 -12.00
N PRO A 938 -21.81 -2.82 -12.46
CA PRO A 938 -22.22 -2.26 -13.74
C PRO A 938 -21.90 -0.77 -13.88
N VAL A 939 -21.35 -0.38 -15.03
CA VAL A 939 -20.99 1.03 -15.32
C VAL A 939 -22.07 1.68 -16.17
N GLU A 940 -22.77 2.68 -15.62
CA GLU A 940 -23.90 3.37 -16.29
C GLU A 940 -23.56 3.89 -17.69
N ALA A 941 -22.32 4.31 -17.94
CA ALA A 941 -21.90 4.81 -19.26
C ALA A 941 -21.96 3.75 -20.37
N TYR A 942 -21.90 2.46 -20.03
CA TYR A 942 -21.70 1.36 -21.00
C TYR A 942 -22.75 0.25 -20.88
N GLU A 943 -23.27 0.01 -19.68
CA GLU A 943 -24.17 -1.09 -19.39
C GLU A 943 -25.63 -0.65 -19.32
N ASP A 944 -26.53 -1.57 -19.67
CA ASP A 944 -27.96 -1.38 -19.55
C ASP A 944 -28.37 -1.41 -18.08
N MET A 945 -28.84 -0.28 -17.59
CA MET A 945 -29.23 -0.10 -16.19
C MET A 945 -30.63 -0.64 -15.91
N ASP A 946 -31.46 -0.83 -16.94
CA ASP A 946 -32.82 -1.36 -16.81
C ASP A 946 -32.87 -2.90 -16.97
N ALA A 947 -31.77 -3.53 -17.37
CA ALA A 947 -31.62 -4.98 -17.43
C ALA A 947 -31.69 -5.65 -16.05
N GLU A 948 -32.30 -6.84 -16.00
CA GLU A 948 -32.36 -7.73 -14.83
C GLU A 948 -30.95 -8.10 -14.31
N VAL A 949 -30.74 -8.06 -12.99
CA VAL A 949 -29.45 -8.43 -12.38
C VAL A 949 -29.18 -9.92 -12.55
N ARG A 950 -28.17 -10.24 -13.38
CA ARG A 950 -27.58 -11.58 -13.53
C ARG A 950 -26.18 -11.60 -12.91
N TRP A 951 -25.70 -12.79 -12.55
CA TRP A 951 -24.42 -12.99 -11.86
C TRP A 951 -23.40 -13.72 -12.75
N SER A 952 -22.12 -13.33 -12.65
CA SER A 952 -21.03 -14.00 -13.37
C SER A 952 -20.74 -15.37 -12.76
N VAL A 953 -20.45 -16.36 -13.61
CA VAL A 953 -20.13 -17.72 -13.19
C VAL A 953 -18.61 -17.93 -13.18
N PRO A 954 -18.02 -18.48 -12.11
CA PRO A 954 -16.59 -18.81 -12.02
C PRO A 954 -16.08 -19.83 -13.05
#